data_AF-A0A177TL28-F1
#
_entry.id   AF-A0A177TL28-F1
#
_cell.length_a   1.000
_cell.length_b   1.000
_cell.length_c   1.000
_cell.angle_alpha   90.00
_cell.angle_beta   90.00
_cell.angle_gamma   90.00
#
_symmetry.space_group_name_H-M   'P 1'
#
loop_
_entity.id
_entity.type
_entity.pdbx_description
1 polymer ?
#
loop_
_entity_poly.entity_id
_entity_poly.type
_entity_poly.pdbx_seq_one_letter_code
_entity_poly.pdbx_strand_id
1 'polypeptide(L)'
;MYLHELPTTGEIVFSDFLLASSSSLTSQLAHATELRARIRSLLKANRKDDATTHSSRDWMKIIKATEEYLPLLFAIHNCLQTDDLILKYEPEFSWRTTFSASIIGPPPRIALRGIHYELTSVLLLSATALSNLATSLITALGSYERDRTLSEQDRKSKDDRLKTAADLLCRASGIFEYLGTTLIPAWENAVGRIDPRPPETTPELASALSKLALADAQTLAIRKLLSPSVALAEGTITPGPPLPRGHPSPSLLAKLHLESCALYESAEQLARLAGSKRAGGGSYSGAIGGAGGGGGGAGMGLGASASGRVGGSGGRRAVEPASSPLGNSKLGGGGGGGVGAPDTMPRGGGIGGPDMSDDGSSSHGPVAGAGHPYSPGGSKPSRLLHFASRLGGNGNNARPGPSPAAASDSPPPSSGGSSSYSHPGITSSLLNYLSTNALFARAQAYRWLGVDTGEQRSAFGEALAYLALARDELEDGDSSSTSNPNGSNNKQKGKLARKLADLSSSSSSSNRNKELRTALKAQSNLELRDIAHWTTSYTKINNTITFYPIPPPTDMLSKIPAGRAALALKVYTPPTPAFGPGALGGFLSDGMRRLGFGHAEDDDDEVEVEGGGPVEHDGNAPPEGSLLGTERKPKDAAKYAGAGAYY
;
A
#
# COMPACT_ATOMS: atom_id res chain seq x y z
N MET A 1 0.31 9.47 -3.35
CA MET A 1 0.12 8.02 -3.19
C MET A 1 -0.59 7.47 -4.40
N TYR A 2 -0.17 6.30 -4.85
CA TYR A 2 -0.78 5.65 -6.00
C TYR A 2 -2.13 5.04 -5.61
N LEU A 3 -3.21 5.49 -6.25
CA LEU A 3 -4.54 4.91 -6.04
C LEU A 3 -4.74 3.73 -7.00
N HIS A 4 -4.79 2.52 -6.46
CA HIS A 4 -4.95 1.29 -7.24
C HIS A 4 -6.40 1.12 -7.73
N GLU A 5 -6.57 0.65 -8.97
CA GLU A 5 -7.83 0.05 -9.40
C GLU A 5 -7.94 -1.35 -8.77
N LEU A 6 -9.08 -1.65 -8.15
CA LEU A 6 -9.33 -2.97 -7.59
C LEU A 6 -9.89 -3.90 -8.68
N PRO A 7 -9.45 -5.17 -8.72
CA PRO A 7 -9.95 -6.12 -9.70
C PRO A 7 -11.40 -6.51 -9.43
N THR A 8 -12.04 -7.16 -10.40
CA THR A 8 -13.34 -7.81 -10.19
C THR A 8 -13.22 -9.29 -10.51
N THR A 9 -13.96 -10.14 -9.79
CA THR A 9 -13.82 -11.59 -9.91
C THR A 9 -15.08 -12.30 -10.45
N GLY A 10 -14.87 -13.51 -10.96
CA GLY A 10 -15.88 -14.37 -11.58
C GLY A 10 -16.75 -15.01 -10.52
N GLU A 11 -17.81 -15.68 -10.94
CA GLU A 11 -18.59 -16.53 -10.04
C GLU A 11 -17.91 -17.87 -9.87
N ILE A 12 -17.89 -18.39 -8.66
CA ILE A 12 -17.27 -19.67 -8.29
C ILE A 12 -18.10 -20.27 -7.18
N VAL A 13 -18.37 -21.56 -7.30
CA VAL A 13 -19.00 -22.39 -6.27
C VAL A 13 -18.06 -23.57 -6.01
N PHE A 14 -17.53 -23.68 -4.79
CA PHE A 14 -16.46 -24.65 -4.50
C PHE A 14 -16.93 -26.11 -4.62
N SER A 15 -18.19 -26.40 -4.28
CA SER A 15 -18.77 -27.75 -4.39
C SER A 15 -18.90 -28.26 -5.83
N ASP A 16 -18.82 -27.38 -6.83
CA ASP A 16 -18.94 -27.78 -8.23
C ASP A 16 -17.73 -28.59 -8.71
N PHE A 17 -16.54 -28.25 -8.22
CA PHE A 17 -15.27 -28.88 -8.61
C PHE A 17 -14.53 -29.59 -7.48
N LEU A 18 -14.92 -29.38 -6.21
CA LEU A 18 -14.34 -30.10 -5.07
C LEU A 18 -15.29 -31.18 -4.55
N LEU A 19 -14.72 -32.32 -4.21
CA LEU A 19 -15.36 -33.39 -3.44
C LEU A 19 -14.82 -33.34 -2.02
N ALA A 20 -15.74 -33.23 -1.06
CA ALA A 20 -15.44 -33.29 0.36
C ALA A 20 -15.67 -34.72 0.88
N SER A 21 -14.71 -35.25 1.62
CA SER A 21 -14.80 -36.59 2.24
C SER A 21 -15.78 -36.62 3.42
N SER A 22 -16.07 -35.46 4.02
CA SER A 22 -16.92 -35.33 5.21
C SER A 22 -17.98 -34.23 5.08
N SER A 23 -19.04 -34.35 5.88
CA SER A 23 -20.12 -33.36 5.95
C SER A 23 -19.64 -32.01 6.51
N SER A 24 -18.65 -32.02 7.41
CA SER A 24 -18.03 -30.81 7.95
C SER A 24 -17.21 -30.06 6.90
N LEU A 25 -16.45 -30.76 6.05
CA LEU A 25 -15.77 -30.12 4.92
C LEU A 25 -16.77 -29.55 3.91
N THR A 26 -17.90 -30.22 3.71
CA THR A 26 -18.97 -29.72 2.82
C THR A 26 -19.52 -28.37 3.30
N SER A 27 -19.78 -28.21 4.61
CA SER A 27 -20.24 -26.92 5.16
C SER A 27 -19.17 -25.84 5.07
N GLN A 28 -17.90 -26.18 5.26
CA GLN A 28 -16.77 -25.25 5.09
C GLN A 28 -16.63 -24.75 3.64
N LEU A 29 -16.84 -25.61 2.64
CA LEU A 29 -16.84 -25.21 1.23
C LEU A 29 -18.02 -24.28 0.88
N ALA A 30 -19.20 -24.52 1.48
CA ALA A 30 -20.35 -23.63 1.34
C ALA A 30 -20.04 -22.24 1.93
N HIS A 31 -19.45 -22.20 3.13
CA HIS A 31 -19.02 -20.94 3.77
C HIS A 31 -17.95 -20.19 2.96
N ALA A 32 -16.96 -20.90 2.42
CA ALA A 32 -15.95 -20.31 1.53
C ALA A 32 -16.59 -19.72 0.26
N THR A 33 -17.61 -20.39 -0.30
CA THR A 33 -18.37 -19.90 -1.46
C THR A 33 -19.12 -18.61 -1.12
N GLU A 34 -19.77 -18.55 0.03
CA GLU A 34 -20.49 -17.36 0.52
C GLU A 34 -19.54 -16.15 0.68
N LEU A 35 -18.42 -16.32 1.37
CA LEU A 35 -17.46 -15.23 1.60
C LEU A 35 -16.83 -14.75 0.29
N ARG A 36 -16.54 -15.65 -0.64
CA ARG A 36 -16.06 -15.28 -1.97
C ARG A 36 -17.11 -14.50 -2.76
N ALA A 37 -18.38 -14.89 -2.67
CA ALA A 37 -19.50 -14.16 -3.29
C ALA A 37 -19.68 -12.76 -2.69
N ARG A 38 -19.46 -12.61 -1.38
CA ARG A 38 -19.42 -11.31 -0.70
C ARG A 38 -18.29 -10.42 -1.19
N ILE A 39 -17.07 -10.96 -1.38
CA ILE A 39 -15.98 -10.19 -2.00
C ILE A 39 -16.39 -9.72 -3.41
N ARG A 40 -16.93 -10.62 -4.24
CA ARG A 40 -17.41 -10.28 -5.58
C ARG A 40 -18.46 -9.17 -5.58
N SER A 41 -19.42 -9.18 -4.66
CA SER A 41 -20.47 -8.15 -4.58
C SER A 41 -19.90 -6.80 -4.19
N LEU A 42 -18.99 -6.77 -3.20
CA LEU A 42 -18.30 -5.56 -2.76
C LEU A 42 -17.44 -4.94 -3.89
N LEU A 43 -16.70 -5.76 -4.64
CA LEU A 43 -15.89 -5.29 -5.77
C LEU A 43 -16.75 -4.75 -6.92
N LYS A 44 -17.90 -5.38 -7.19
CA LYS A 44 -18.87 -4.86 -8.18
C LYS A 44 -19.46 -3.53 -7.74
N ALA A 45 -19.82 -3.37 -6.47
CA ALA A 45 -20.32 -2.10 -5.93
C ALA A 45 -19.26 -1.00 -6.01
N ASN A 46 -18.03 -1.27 -5.55
CA ASN A 46 -16.92 -0.32 -5.59
C ASN A 46 -16.59 0.17 -7.01
N ARG A 47 -16.78 -0.68 -8.03
CA ARG A 47 -16.58 -0.31 -9.44
C ARG A 47 -17.72 0.54 -10.01
N LYS A 48 -18.95 0.36 -9.52
CA LYS A 48 -20.13 1.14 -9.95
C LYS A 48 -20.16 2.54 -9.33
N ASP A 49 -19.59 2.70 -8.14
CA ASP A 49 -19.49 4.02 -7.49
C ASP A 49 -18.63 4.97 -8.33
N ASP A 50 -19.31 5.90 -9.01
CA ASP A 50 -18.74 6.89 -9.92
C ASP A 50 -17.57 7.65 -9.29
N ALA A 51 -16.58 7.95 -10.12
CA ALA A 51 -15.32 8.59 -9.74
C ALA A 51 -15.45 10.04 -9.21
N THR A 52 -16.67 10.59 -9.15
CA THR A 52 -16.95 11.98 -8.75
C THR A 52 -17.05 12.19 -7.24
N THR A 53 -17.26 11.14 -6.45
CA THR A 53 -17.42 11.22 -4.99
C THR A 53 -16.46 10.25 -4.31
N HIS A 54 -15.18 10.66 -4.22
CA HIS A 54 -14.11 9.90 -3.57
C HIS A 54 -14.39 9.54 -2.09
N SER A 55 -15.39 10.16 -1.45
CA SER A 55 -15.82 9.90 -0.08
C SER A 55 -16.66 8.63 0.12
N SER A 56 -17.14 7.98 -0.96
CA SER A 56 -18.10 6.86 -0.85
C SER A 56 -17.47 5.45 -0.86
N ARG A 57 -16.15 5.31 -1.10
CA ARG A 57 -15.52 4.00 -1.25
C ARG A 57 -15.06 3.42 0.09
N ASP A 58 -15.81 2.45 0.58
CA ASP A 58 -15.52 1.76 1.85
C ASP A 58 -14.49 0.64 1.66
N TRP A 59 -13.21 1.02 1.61
CA TRP A 59 -12.08 0.09 1.51
C TRP A 59 -12.03 -0.90 2.69
N MET A 60 -12.52 -0.47 3.86
CA MET A 60 -12.50 -1.27 5.08
C MET A 60 -13.39 -2.51 4.95
N LYS A 61 -14.56 -2.39 4.30
CA LYS A 61 -15.42 -3.55 4.02
C LYS A 61 -14.73 -4.61 3.17
N ILE A 62 -13.97 -4.19 2.15
CA ILE A 62 -13.24 -5.09 1.26
C ILE A 62 -12.10 -5.78 2.01
N ILE A 63 -11.34 -5.02 2.82
CA ILE A 63 -10.25 -5.57 3.65
C ILE A 63 -10.80 -6.64 4.59
N LYS A 64 -11.86 -6.34 5.35
CA LYS A 64 -12.48 -7.30 6.28
C LYS A 64 -12.96 -8.56 5.57
N ALA A 65 -13.69 -8.42 4.47
CA ALA A 65 -14.17 -9.57 3.69
C ALA A 65 -13.01 -10.43 3.16
N THR A 66 -11.88 -9.81 2.80
CA THR A 66 -10.68 -10.52 2.35
C THR A 66 -9.98 -11.23 3.51
N GLU A 67 -9.84 -10.57 4.66
CA GLU A 67 -9.24 -11.15 5.89
C GLU A 67 -10.08 -12.32 6.43
N GLU A 68 -11.41 -12.28 6.31
CA GLU A 68 -12.31 -13.38 6.68
C GLU A 68 -12.21 -14.58 5.71
N TYR A 69 -11.98 -14.32 4.42
CA TYR A 69 -11.92 -15.37 3.40
C TYR A 69 -10.57 -16.10 3.33
N LEU A 70 -9.46 -15.39 3.55
CA LEU A 70 -8.11 -15.95 3.41
C LEU A 70 -7.86 -17.24 4.24
N PRO A 71 -8.26 -17.34 5.53
CA PRO A 71 -8.10 -18.58 6.31
C PRO A 71 -8.76 -19.80 5.67
N LEU A 72 -9.94 -19.64 5.05
CA LEU A 72 -10.63 -20.73 4.35
C LEU A 72 -9.94 -21.07 3.04
N LEU A 73 -9.44 -20.07 2.32
CA LEU A 73 -8.75 -20.28 1.06
C LEU A 73 -7.41 -21.03 1.27
N PHE A 74 -6.65 -20.68 2.30
CA PHE A 74 -5.46 -21.44 2.70
C PHE A 74 -5.82 -22.85 3.19
N ALA A 75 -6.92 -23.03 3.91
CA ALA A 75 -7.40 -24.35 4.30
C ALA A 75 -7.73 -25.23 3.08
N ILE A 76 -8.43 -24.68 2.07
CA ILE A 76 -8.72 -25.38 0.81
C ILE A 76 -7.41 -25.75 0.09
N HIS A 77 -6.46 -24.82 -0.01
CA HIS A 77 -5.15 -25.09 -0.63
C HIS A 77 -4.39 -26.21 0.07
N ASN A 78 -4.34 -26.19 1.40
CA ASN A 78 -3.67 -27.23 2.18
C ASN A 78 -4.37 -28.59 2.06
N CYS A 79 -5.71 -28.64 2.14
CA CYS A 79 -6.47 -29.87 1.96
C CYS A 79 -6.32 -30.48 0.56
N LEU A 80 -6.08 -29.64 -0.46
CA LEU A 80 -5.77 -30.11 -1.82
C LEU A 80 -4.36 -30.72 -1.91
N GLN A 81 -3.42 -30.32 -1.03
CA GLN A 81 -2.08 -30.90 -0.99
C GLN A 81 -2.01 -32.22 -0.22
N THR A 82 -2.97 -32.47 0.66
CA THR A 82 -3.07 -33.70 1.47
C THR A 82 -4.16 -34.65 1.00
N ASP A 83 -4.78 -34.38 -0.15
CA ASP A 83 -5.89 -35.15 -0.74
C ASP A 83 -7.13 -35.30 0.17
N ASP A 84 -7.30 -34.41 1.16
CA ASP A 84 -8.54 -34.32 1.97
C ASP A 84 -9.72 -33.76 1.16
N LEU A 85 -9.40 -32.94 0.17
CA LEU A 85 -10.32 -32.46 -0.86
C LEU A 85 -9.86 -32.98 -2.21
N ILE A 86 -10.78 -33.60 -2.97
CA ILE A 86 -10.47 -34.17 -4.27
C ILE A 86 -11.04 -33.27 -5.38
N LEU A 87 -10.22 -32.98 -6.40
CA LEU A 87 -10.65 -32.23 -7.58
C LEU A 87 -11.43 -33.14 -8.54
N LYS A 88 -12.66 -32.75 -8.88
CA LYS A 88 -13.44 -33.37 -9.98
C LYS A 88 -12.86 -32.98 -11.34
N TYR A 89 -12.47 -31.72 -11.45
CA TYR A 89 -11.82 -31.11 -12.59
C TYR A 89 -11.01 -29.91 -12.10
N GLU A 90 -10.06 -29.47 -12.91
CA GLU A 90 -9.21 -28.34 -12.58
C GLU A 90 -10.03 -27.01 -12.63
N PRO A 91 -10.19 -26.28 -11.51
CA PRO A 91 -11.00 -25.07 -11.50
C PRO A 91 -10.31 -23.95 -12.24
N GLU A 92 -11.12 -23.17 -12.96
CA GLU A 92 -10.69 -21.96 -13.63
C GLU A 92 -11.19 -20.75 -12.84
N PHE A 93 -10.26 -19.97 -12.31
CA PHE A 93 -10.57 -18.73 -11.61
C PHE A 93 -10.42 -17.57 -12.57
N SER A 94 -11.38 -16.65 -12.53
CA SER A 94 -11.43 -15.55 -13.47
C SER A 94 -11.33 -14.21 -12.73
N TRP A 95 -10.31 -13.42 -13.06
CA TRP A 95 -10.05 -12.11 -12.47
C TRP A 95 -9.82 -11.05 -13.55
N ARG A 96 -10.33 -9.84 -13.31
CA ARG A 96 -10.04 -8.70 -14.16
C ARG A 96 -8.65 -8.15 -13.83
N THR A 97 -7.84 -7.96 -14.86
CA THR A 97 -6.51 -7.38 -14.73
C THR A 97 -6.57 -5.91 -14.32
N THR A 98 -5.62 -5.44 -13.51
CA THR A 98 -5.54 -4.03 -13.09
C THR A 98 -4.19 -3.38 -13.40
N PHE A 99 -3.18 -4.20 -13.71
CA PHE A 99 -1.84 -3.75 -14.08
C PHE A 99 -1.47 -4.01 -15.53
N SER A 100 -2.37 -4.64 -16.29
CA SER A 100 -2.24 -4.82 -17.73
C SER A 100 -2.62 -3.53 -18.47
N ALA A 101 -1.79 -3.08 -19.40
CA ALA A 101 -2.13 -2.02 -20.31
C ALA A 101 -3.31 -2.46 -21.20
N SER A 102 -4.40 -1.70 -21.16
CA SER A 102 -5.53 -1.87 -22.07
C SER A 102 -5.50 -0.75 -23.11
N ILE A 103 -5.45 -1.12 -24.40
CA ILE A 103 -5.44 -0.16 -25.50
C ILE A 103 -6.87 0.23 -25.89
N ILE A 104 -7.81 -0.73 -25.82
CA ILE A 104 -9.20 -0.54 -26.22
C ILE A 104 -10.12 -1.24 -25.20
N GLY A 105 -11.02 -0.47 -24.60
CA GLY A 105 -12.03 -0.99 -23.68
C GLY A 105 -11.53 -1.24 -22.24
N PRO A 106 -12.41 -1.71 -21.34
CA PRO A 106 -12.05 -2.01 -19.96
C PRO A 106 -10.99 -3.13 -19.91
N PRO A 107 -10.13 -3.16 -18.87
CA PRO A 107 -9.12 -4.20 -18.73
C PRO A 107 -9.71 -5.60 -18.88
N PRO A 108 -9.03 -6.50 -19.63
CA PRO A 108 -9.54 -7.83 -19.90
C PRO A 108 -9.62 -8.64 -18.61
N ARG A 109 -10.54 -9.59 -18.64
CA ARG A 109 -10.67 -10.62 -17.61
C ARG A 109 -9.87 -11.82 -18.07
N ILE A 110 -8.93 -12.25 -17.23
CA ILE A 110 -8.09 -13.41 -17.47
C ILE A 110 -8.58 -14.54 -16.61
N ALA A 111 -8.63 -15.72 -17.20
CA ALA A 111 -9.03 -16.93 -16.56
C ALA A 111 -7.81 -17.87 -16.55
N LEU A 112 -7.42 -18.28 -15.35
CA LEU A 112 -6.28 -19.16 -15.11
C LEU A 112 -6.69 -20.28 -14.17
N ARG A 113 -6.03 -21.42 -14.34
CA ARG A 113 -6.36 -22.62 -13.61
C ARG A 113 -5.65 -22.72 -12.27
N GLY A 114 -6.28 -23.42 -11.35
CA GLY A 114 -5.70 -23.80 -10.07
C GLY A 114 -5.88 -22.75 -8.96
N ILE A 115 -5.88 -23.26 -7.74
CA ILE A 115 -6.14 -22.47 -6.52
C ILE A 115 -5.06 -21.40 -6.25
N HIS A 116 -3.84 -21.59 -6.76
CA HIS A 116 -2.76 -20.62 -6.65
C HIS A 116 -3.11 -19.27 -7.31
N TYR A 117 -3.89 -19.28 -8.39
CA TYR A 117 -4.32 -18.03 -9.03
C TYR A 117 -5.31 -17.27 -8.15
N GLU A 118 -6.23 -17.97 -7.50
CA GLU A 118 -7.16 -17.37 -6.54
C GLU A 118 -6.40 -16.80 -5.33
N LEU A 119 -5.48 -17.57 -4.73
CA LEU A 119 -4.63 -17.09 -3.63
C LEU A 119 -3.85 -15.83 -4.00
N THR A 120 -3.18 -15.84 -5.16
CA THR A 120 -2.41 -14.70 -5.65
C THR A 120 -3.32 -13.48 -5.84
N SER A 121 -4.47 -13.66 -6.47
CA SER A 121 -5.40 -12.56 -6.77
C SER A 121 -6.05 -11.96 -5.52
N VAL A 122 -6.39 -12.79 -4.52
CA VAL A 122 -7.00 -12.36 -3.26
C VAL A 122 -5.99 -11.64 -2.37
N LEU A 123 -4.75 -12.12 -2.30
CA LEU A 123 -3.68 -11.42 -1.58
C LEU A 123 -3.29 -10.09 -2.25
N LEU A 124 -3.24 -10.07 -3.58
CA LEU A 124 -3.04 -8.83 -4.35
C LEU A 124 -4.16 -7.83 -4.08
N LEU A 125 -5.42 -8.30 -4.02
CA LEU A 125 -6.57 -7.48 -3.64
C LEU A 125 -6.43 -6.94 -2.21
N SER A 126 -6.03 -7.77 -1.25
CA SER A 126 -5.82 -7.35 0.14
C SER A 126 -4.81 -6.21 0.23
N ALA A 127 -3.64 -6.38 -0.38
CA ALA A 127 -2.57 -5.40 -0.35
C ALA A 127 -2.94 -4.09 -1.06
N THR A 128 -3.58 -4.17 -2.23
CA THR A 128 -4.05 -2.98 -2.96
C THR A 128 -5.18 -2.25 -2.23
N ALA A 129 -6.08 -2.97 -1.54
CA ALA A 129 -7.11 -2.36 -0.70
C ALA A 129 -6.52 -1.64 0.53
N LEU A 130 -5.49 -2.21 1.17
CA LEU A 130 -4.74 -1.56 2.25
C LEU A 130 -4.07 -0.26 1.78
N SER A 131 -3.42 -0.26 0.62
CA SER A 131 -2.82 0.94 0.02
C SER A 131 -3.87 2.02 -0.29
N ASN A 132 -5.04 1.61 -0.78
CA ASN A 132 -6.15 2.54 -1.04
C ASN A 132 -6.74 3.13 0.25
N LEU A 133 -6.86 2.33 1.31
CA LEU A 133 -7.26 2.82 2.64
C LEU A 133 -6.27 3.86 3.15
N ALA A 134 -4.96 3.58 3.08
CA ALA A 134 -3.92 4.56 3.44
C ALA A 134 -4.06 5.86 2.63
N THR A 135 -4.28 5.75 1.32
CA THR A 135 -4.52 6.90 0.43
C THR A 135 -5.75 7.71 0.88
N SER A 136 -6.85 7.05 1.25
CA SER A 136 -8.06 7.75 1.72
C SER A 136 -7.83 8.51 3.03
N LEU A 137 -7.06 7.95 3.97
CA LEU A 137 -6.70 8.62 5.21
C LEU A 137 -5.87 9.88 4.94
N ILE A 138 -4.93 9.81 4.00
CA ILE A 138 -4.06 10.93 3.64
C ILE A 138 -4.84 12.03 2.93
N THR A 139 -5.72 11.67 2.00
CA THR A 139 -6.60 12.63 1.33
C THR A 139 -7.48 13.37 2.34
N ALA A 140 -8.03 12.65 3.33
CA ALA A 140 -8.82 13.26 4.40
C ALA A 140 -8.01 14.18 5.33
N LEU A 141 -6.71 13.94 5.49
CA LEU A 141 -5.83 14.80 6.31
C LEU A 141 -5.49 16.15 5.65
N GLY A 142 -5.56 16.24 4.32
CA GLY A 142 -5.19 17.46 3.59
C GLY A 142 -3.72 17.86 3.84
N SER A 143 -3.39 19.15 3.78
CA SER A 143 -2.05 19.70 4.07
C SER A 143 -1.98 20.35 5.46
N TYR A 144 -2.37 19.62 6.50
CA TYR A 144 -2.49 20.16 7.86
C TYR A 144 -1.17 20.65 8.47
N GLU A 145 -0.03 20.18 7.97
CA GLU A 145 1.30 20.57 8.47
C GLU A 145 1.61 22.05 8.22
N ARG A 146 0.90 22.67 7.27
CA ARG A 146 1.01 24.10 6.98
C ARG A 146 0.11 24.97 7.86
N ASP A 147 -0.78 24.36 8.64
CA ASP A 147 -1.69 25.10 9.50
C ASP A 147 -1.01 25.51 10.81
N ARG A 148 -0.70 26.81 10.88
CA ARG A 148 -0.10 27.47 12.05
C ARG A 148 -1.04 27.56 13.24
N THR A 149 -2.35 27.53 13.00
CA THR A 149 -3.37 27.68 14.05
C THR A 149 -3.67 26.38 14.79
N LEU A 150 -3.14 25.26 14.27
CA LEU A 150 -3.39 23.94 14.81
C LEU A 150 -2.71 23.74 16.17
N SER A 151 -3.50 23.34 17.17
CA SER A 151 -3.00 22.99 18.49
C SER A 151 -2.01 21.81 18.42
N GLU A 152 -1.10 21.72 19.39
CA GLU A 152 -0.14 20.61 19.45
C GLU A 152 -0.85 19.25 19.56
N GLN A 153 -1.95 19.19 20.33
CA GLN A 153 -2.74 17.98 20.50
C GLN A 153 -3.42 17.56 19.19
N ASP A 154 -4.01 18.51 18.45
CA ASP A 154 -4.63 18.22 17.16
C ASP A 154 -3.60 17.81 16.11
N ARG A 155 -2.42 18.45 16.11
CA ARG A 155 -1.30 18.07 15.24
C ARG A 155 -0.86 16.64 15.52
N LYS A 156 -0.66 16.29 16.79
CA LYS A 156 -0.32 14.93 17.23
C LYS A 156 -1.36 13.91 16.75
N SER A 157 -2.66 14.22 16.87
CA SER A 157 -3.72 13.32 16.40
C SER A 157 -3.65 13.06 14.88
N LYS A 158 -3.31 14.09 14.09
CA LYS A 158 -3.14 13.98 12.64
C LYS A 158 -1.86 13.24 12.28
N ASP A 159 -0.78 13.46 13.02
CA ASP A 159 0.48 12.71 12.90
C ASP A 159 0.31 11.22 13.25
N ASP A 160 -0.59 10.88 14.17
CA ASP A 160 -0.94 9.50 14.49
C ASP A 160 -1.75 8.85 13.36
N ARG A 161 -2.64 9.61 12.69
CA ARG A 161 -3.29 9.14 11.47
C ARG A 161 -2.31 8.92 10.32
N LEU A 162 -1.31 9.79 10.15
CA LEU A 162 -0.21 9.56 9.19
C LEU A 162 0.57 8.27 9.52
N LYS A 163 0.86 8.03 10.80
CA LYS A 163 1.53 6.80 11.25
C LYS A 163 0.68 5.56 10.92
N THR A 164 -0.63 5.62 11.16
CA THR A 164 -1.54 4.53 10.79
C THR A 164 -1.54 4.27 9.28
N ALA A 165 -1.58 5.31 8.45
CA ALA A 165 -1.48 5.16 7.01
C ALA A 165 -0.14 4.55 6.56
N ALA A 166 0.96 4.93 7.21
CA ALA A 166 2.28 4.33 6.96
C ALA A 166 2.33 2.84 7.35
N ASP A 167 1.74 2.45 8.49
CA ASP A 167 1.67 1.05 8.92
C ASP A 167 0.85 0.19 7.93
N LEU A 168 -0.27 0.71 7.42
CA LEU A 168 -1.07 0.04 6.38
C LEU A 168 -0.24 -0.24 5.12
N LEU A 169 0.61 0.70 4.71
CA LEU A 169 1.50 0.53 3.55
C LEU A 169 2.64 -0.45 3.84
N CYS A 170 3.21 -0.46 5.05
CA CYS A 170 4.19 -1.47 5.46
C CYS A 170 3.58 -2.88 5.46
N ARG A 171 2.31 -3.03 5.87
CA ARG A 171 1.55 -4.29 5.76
C ARG A 171 1.34 -4.70 4.31
N ALA A 172 0.90 -3.76 3.46
CA ALA A 172 0.70 -4.02 2.04
C ALA A 172 2.02 -4.45 1.36
N SER A 173 3.12 -3.76 1.66
CA SER A 173 4.47 -4.07 1.19
C SER A 173 4.86 -5.52 1.53
N GLY A 174 4.63 -5.95 2.77
CA GLY A 174 4.91 -7.34 3.16
C GLY A 174 4.08 -8.39 2.45
N ILE A 175 2.80 -8.12 2.17
CA ILE A 175 1.95 -9.03 1.39
C ILE A 175 2.48 -9.14 -0.05
N PHE A 176 2.81 -8.01 -0.69
CA PHE A 176 3.40 -8.00 -2.02
C PHE A 176 4.75 -8.72 -2.06
N GLU A 177 5.57 -8.57 -1.01
CA GLU A 177 6.85 -9.27 -0.89
C GLU A 177 6.65 -10.78 -0.80
N TYR A 178 5.71 -11.23 0.03
CA TYR A 178 5.36 -12.66 0.12
C TYR A 178 4.85 -13.22 -1.21
N LEU A 179 4.06 -12.45 -1.96
CA LEU A 179 3.62 -12.83 -3.30
C LEU A 179 4.81 -13.04 -4.24
N GLY A 180 5.73 -12.08 -4.31
CA GLY A 180 6.84 -12.09 -5.26
C GLY A 180 7.96 -13.07 -4.92
N THR A 181 8.19 -13.33 -3.64
CA THR A 181 9.33 -14.15 -3.19
C THR A 181 8.94 -15.58 -2.83
N THR A 182 7.69 -15.83 -2.46
CA THR A 182 7.24 -17.13 -1.96
C THR A 182 6.13 -17.73 -2.84
N LEU A 183 4.98 -17.05 -2.94
CA LEU A 183 3.78 -17.68 -3.51
C LEU A 183 3.87 -17.89 -5.03
N ILE A 184 4.24 -16.86 -5.79
CA ILE A 184 4.31 -16.96 -7.25
C ILE A 184 5.43 -17.93 -7.68
N PRO A 185 6.65 -17.87 -7.11
CA PRO A 185 7.68 -18.87 -7.42
C PRO A 185 7.26 -20.30 -7.07
N ALA A 186 6.58 -20.52 -5.94
CA ALA A 186 6.06 -21.84 -5.58
C ALA A 186 5.01 -22.33 -6.59
N TRP A 187 4.14 -21.43 -7.07
CA TRP A 187 3.18 -21.75 -8.12
C TRP A 187 3.87 -22.11 -9.43
N GLU A 188 4.86 -21.33 -9.88
CA GLU A 188 5.67 -21.63 -11.07
C GLU A 188 6.35 -23.01 -10.97
N ASN A 189 6.90 -23.34 -9.81
CA ASN A 189 7.52 -24.64 -9.59
C ASN A 189 6.50 -25.79 -9.68
N ALA A 190 5.25 -25.57 -9.27
CA ALA A 190 4.21 -26.58 -9.29
C ALA A 190 3.60 -26.82 -10.68
N VAL A 191 3.38 -25.76 -11.47
CA VAL A 191 2.68 -25.86 -12.78
C VAL A 191 3.59 -25.63 -13.99
N GLY A 192 4.85 -25.27 -13.77
CA GLY A 192 5.78 -24.86 -14.82
C GLY A 192 5.39 -23.50 -15.40
N ARG A 193 4.79 -23.51 -16.60
CA ARG A 193 4.48 -22.27 -17.34
C ARG A 193 3.04 -21.84 -17.12
N ILE A 194 2.88 -20.63 -16.58
CA ILE A 194 1.58 -19.97 -16.41
C ILE A 194 1.28 -19.17 -17.69
N ASP A 195 0.29 -19.61 -18.49
CA ASP A 195 -0.20 -18.89 -19.67
C ASP A 195 -1.75 -18.85 -19.68
N PRO A 196 -2.39 -17.72 -20.07
CA PRO A 196 -1.78 -16.41 -20.35
C PRO A 196 -1.29 -15.74 -19.06
N ARG A 197 -0.09 -15.13 -19.09
CA ARG A 197 0.49 -14.49 -17.90
C ARG A 197 0.18 -13.00 -17.82
N PRO A 198 -0.76 -12.54 -16.98
CA PRO A 198 -0.84 -11.13 -16.65
C PRO A 198 0.38 -10.67 -15.86
N PRO A 199 0.79 -9.41 -16.00
CA PRO A 199 1.91 -8.84 -15.24
C PRO A 199 1.70 -8.97 -13.73
N GLU A 200 0.45 -8.98 -13.23
CA GLU A 200 0.14 -9.11 -11.80
C GLU A 200 0.37 -10.51 -11.20
N THR A 201 0.66 -11.50 -12.06
CA THR A 201 1.09 -12.85 -11.66
C THR A 201 2.59 -13.07 -11.87
N THR A 202 3.35 -11.98 -12.01
CA THR A 202 4.82 -12.03 -12.09
C THR A 202 5.45 -11.71 -10.74
N PRO A 203 6.52 -12.42 -10.34
CA PRO A 203 7.23 -12.09 -9.12
C PRO A 203 7.84 -10.68 -9.21
N GLU A 204 8.26 -10.25 -10.41
CA GLU A 204 8.85 -8.93 -10.63
C GLU A 204 7.85 -7.81 -10.33
N LEU A 205 6.59 -7.89 -10.78
CA LEU A 205 5.60 -6.86 -10.45
C LEU A 205 5.23 -6.90 -8.98
N ALA A 206 5.07 -8.08 -8.37
CA ALA A 206 4.80 -8.18 -6.94
C ALA A 206 5.92 -7.51 -6.12
N SER A 207 7.19 -7.79 -6.42
CA SER A 207 8.33 -7.12 -5.79
C SER A 207 8.41 -5.62 -6.11
N ALA A 208 7.94 -5.18 -7.28
CA ALA A 208 7.83 -3.75 -7.61
C ALA A 208 6.77 -3.05 -6.73
N LEU A 209 5.59 -3.67 -6.56
CA LEU A 209 4.51 -3.15 -5.71
C LEU A 209 4.90 -3.13 -4.22
N SER A 210 5.69 -4.12 -3.78
CA SER A 210 6.30 -4.15 -2.44
C SER A 210 7.15 -2.90 -2.19
N LYS A 211 8.06 -2.58 -3.12
CA LYS A 211 8.94 -1.41 -3.02
C LYS A 211 8.19 -0.08 -3.17
N LEU A 212 7.19 -0.03 -4.05
CA LEU A 212 6.30 1.12 -4.19
C LEU A 212 5.61 1.46 -2.86
N ALA A 213 4.96 0.45 -2.24
CA ALA A 213 4.24 0.65 -0.99
C ALA A 213 5.19 1.09 0.14
N LEU A 214 6.40 0.53 0.19
CA LEU A 214 7.41 0.92 1.17
C LEU A 214 7.92 2.36 0.94
N ALA A 215 8.13 2.78 -0.30
CA ALA A 215 8.53 4.15 -0.64
C ALA A 215 7.46 5.18 -0.28
N ASP A 216 6.19 4.86 -0.56
CA ASP A 216 5.04 5.67 -0.15
C ASP A 216 4.99 5.76 1.40
N ALA A 217 5.22 4.66 2.12
CA ALA A 217 5.29 4.66 3.59
C ALA A 217 6.42 5.54 4.15
N GLN A 218 7.61 5.46 3.57
CA GLN A 218 8.76 6.30 3.95
C GLN A 218 8.46 7.78 3.73
N THR A 219 7.79 8.12 2.62
CA THR A 219 7.36 9.49 2.33
C THR A 219 6.45 10.04 3.43
N LEU A 220 5.56 9.22 4.00
CA LEU A 220 4.73 9.62 5.15
C LEU A 220 5.51 9.77 6.44
N ALA A 221 6.52 8.93 6.67
CA ALA A 221 7.38 9.06 7.83
C ALA A 221 8.16 10.39 7.79
N ILE A 222 8.67 10.76 6.60
CA ILE A 222 9.32 12.06 6.38
C ILE A 222 8.33 13.21 6.59
N ARG A 223 7.13 13.09 6.02
CA ARG A 223 6.04 14.08 6.18
C ARG A 223 5.70 14.31 7.66
N LYS A 224 5.54 13.24 8.44
CA LYS A 224 5.33 13.30 9.88
C LYS A 224 6.51 13.94 10.61
N LEU A 225 7.74 13.57 10.26
CA LEU A 225 8.96 14.13 10.86
C LEU A 225 9.06 15.65 10.64
N LEU A 226 8.64 16.13 9.47
CA LEU A 226 8.65 17.54 9.10
C LEU A 226 7.41 18.33 9.58
N SER A 227 6.37 17.67 10.06
CA SER A 227 5.09 18.27 10.48
C SER A 227 5.26 19.48 11.41
N PRO A 228 6.10 19.44 12.47
CA PRO A 228 6.31 20.60 13.35
C PRO A 228 7.03 21.77 12.67
N SER A 229 8.02 21.47 11.81
CA SER A 229 8.84 22.48 11.15
C SER A 229 8.15 23.18 9.98
N VAL A 230 7.29 22.47 9.25
CA VAL A 230 6.58 23.01 8.07
C VAL A 230 5.59 24.10 8.48
N ALA A 231 5.04 24.04 9.69
CA ALA A 231 4.20 25.10 10.23
C ALA A 231 4.95 26.44 10.36
N LEU A 232 6.29 26.42 10.48
CA LEU A 232 7.11 27.62 10.60
C LEU A 232 7.54 28.20 9.24
N ALA A 233 7.20 27.55 8.13
CA ALA A 233 7.60 28.01 6.80
C ALA A 233 6.80 29.25 6.37
N GLU A 234 7.48 30.23 5.79
CA GLU A 234 6.89 31.47 5.26
C GLU A 234 7.13 31.52 3.74
N GLY A 235 6.05 31.48 2.96
CA GLY A 235 6.10 31.60 1.48
C GLY A 235 6.73 30.41 0.72
N THR A 236 7.28 29.42 1.41
CA THR A 236 7.94 28.22 0.84
C THR A 236 7.48 26.95 1.57
N ILE A 237 7.99 25.77 1.18
CA ILE A 237 7.59 24.48 1.78
C ILE A 237 8.51 24.05 2.93
N THR A 238 9.70 24.64 3.06
CA THR A 238 10.62 24.49 4.19
C THR A 238 10.80 25.83 4.91
N PRO A 239 11.11 25.85 6.21
CA PRO A 239 11.49 27.09 6.86
C PRO A 239 12.77 27.64 6.22
N GLY A 240 12.87 28.96 6.11
CA GLY A 240 13.99 29.64 5.45
C GLY A 240 15.33 29.50 6.17
N PRO A 241 16.44 29.93 5.53
CA PRO A 241 17.74 30.07 6.18
C PRO A 241 17.73 31.19 7.24
N PRO A 242 18.34 30.99 8.43
CA PRO A 242 18.84 29.71 8.94
C PRO A 242 17.69 28.82 9.44
N LEU A 243 17.91 27.50 9.43
CA LEU A 243 16.89 26.58 9.94
C LEU A 243 16.57 26.82 11.43
N PRO A 244 15.30 26.67 11.86
CA PRO A 244 14.92 26.78 13.27
C PRO A 244 15.63 25.74 14.15
N ARG A 245 15.92 26.09 15.42
CA ARG A 245 16.65 25.24 16.39
C ARG A 245 16.00 23.88 16.72
N GLY A 246 14.73 23.67 16.33
CA GLY A 246 14.00 22.40 16.51
C GLY A 246 13.75 21.63 15.21
N HIS A 247 14.35 22.05 14.09
CA HIS A 247 14.18 21.39 12.80
C HIS A 247 14.92 20.03 12.78
N PRO A 248 14.36 18.99 12.14
CA PRO A 248 15.07 17.71 11.94
C PRO A 248 16.41 17.89 11.19
N SER A 249 17.39 17.02 11.42
CA SER A 249 18.69 17.14 10.73
C SER A 249 18.53 17.10 9.19
N PRO A 250 19.07 18.09 8.44
CA PRO A 250 19.11 18.06 6.98
C PRO A 250 19.83 16.82 6.43
N SER A 251 20.95 16.41 7.02
CA SER A 251 21.64 15.15 6.68
C SER A 251 20.74 13.93 6.80
N LEU A 252 19.92 13.86 7.86
CA LEU A 252 18.97 12.76 8.03
C LEU A 252 17.90 12.80 6.94
N LEU A 253 17.29 13.96 6.70
CA LEU A 253 16.25 14.13 5.68
C LEU A 253 16.76 13.76 4.28
N ALA A 254 17.98 14.17 3.94
CA ALA A 254 18.64 13.77 2.70
C ALA A 254 18.70 12.24 2.55
N LYS A 255 19.19 11.54 3.58
CA LYS A 255 19.30 10.07 3.56
C LYS A 255 17.93 9.38 3.48
N LEU A 256 16.91 9.92 4.14
CA LEU A 256 15.55 9.38 4.05
C LEU A 256 14.98 9.52 2.63
N HIS A 257 15.16 10.67 1.99
CA HIS A 257 14.70 10.89 0.61
C HIS A 257 15.51 10.08 -0.42
N LEU A 258 16.82 9.88 -0.19
CA LEU A 258 17.64 8.99 -1.04
C LEU A 258 17.16 7.55 -0.99
N GLU A 259 16.76 7.05 0.18
CA GLU A 259 16.16 5.72 0.31
C GLU A 259 14.84 5.62 -0.47
N SER A 260 13.96 6.61 -0.32
CA SER A 260 12.69 6.64 -1.05
C SER A 260 12.92 6.68 -2.57
N CYS A 261 13.92 7.45 -3.03
CA CYS A 261 14.34 7.50 -4.43
C CYS A 261 14.78 6.11 -4.93
N ALA A 262 15.68 5.44 -4.21
CA ALA A 262 16.17 4.11 -4.56
C ALA A 262 15.04 3.07 -4.64
N LEU A 263 14.08 3.12 -3.72
CA LEU A 263 12.90 2.25 -3.75
C LEU A 263 12.02 2.49 -4.98
N TYR A 264 11.72 3.75 -5.33
CA TYR A 264 10.93 4.07 -6.52
C TYR A 264 11.63 3.65 -7.82
N GLU A 265 12.95 3.88 -7.93
CA GLU A 265 13.74 3.47 -9.09
C GLU A 265 13.77 1.95 -9.25
N SER A 266 14.02 1.23 -8.16
CA SER A 266 14.01 -0.23 -8.17
C SER A 266 12.63 -0.78 -8.50
N ALA A 267 11.56 -0.17 -7.98
CA ALA A 267 10.18 -0.50 -8.35
C ALA A 267 9.91 -0.26 -9.85
N GLU A 268 10.38 0.85 -10.41
CA GLU A 268 10.22 1.15 -11.85
C GLU A 268 10.91 0.09 -12.71
N GLN A 269 12.16 -0.26 -12.38
CA GLN A 269 12.93 -1.26 -13.11
C GLN A 269 12.24 -2.64 -13.09
N LEU A 270 11.80 -3.08 -11.90
CA LEU A 270 11.09 -4.35 -11.75
C LEU A 270 9.74 -4.36 -12.48
N ALA A 271 8.98 -3.27 -12.42
CA ALA A 271 7.75 -3.13 -13.18
C ALA A 271 8.00 -3.21 -14.69
N ARG A 272 9.03 -2.55 -15.21
CA ARG A 272 9.39 -2.66 -16.64
C ARG A 272 9.77 -4.08 -17.04
N LEU A 273 10.49 -4.80 -16.18
CA LEU A 273 10.84 -6.21 -16.41
C LEU A 273 9.59 -7.10 -16.48
N ALA A 274 8.64 -6.92 -15.56
CA ALA A 274 7.37 -7.65 -15.57
C ALA A 274 6.53 -7.40 -16.83
N GLY A 275 6.63 -6.20 -17.43
CA GLY A 275 5.94 -5.84 -18.67
C GLY A 275 6.68 -6.24 -19.95
N SER A 276 7.93 -6.68 -19.86
CA SER A 276 8.71 -7.10 -21.01
C SER A 276 8.41 -8.56 -21.36
N LYS A 277 8.32 -8.87 -22.66
CA LYS A 277 8.21 -10.26 -23.13
C LYS A 277 9.46 -10.99 -22.62
N ARG A 278 9.33 -11.95 -21.69
CA ARG A 278 10.42 -12.90 -21.43
C ARG A 278 10.72 -13.54 -22.78
N ALA A 279 11.84 -13.17 -23.39
CA ALA A 279 12.27 -13.76 -24.66
C ALA A 279 12.26 -15.28 -24.44
N GLY A 280 11.46 -15.98 -25.24
CA GLY A 280 11.18 -17.39 -25.05
C GLY A 280 12.48 -18.18 -24.91
N GLY A 281 12.50 -19.09 -23.94
CA GLY A 281 13.56 -20.08 -23.82
C GLY A 281 13.74 -20.78 -25.17
N GLY A 282 14.89 -20.55 -25.78
CA GLY A 282 15.29 -21.25 -27.00
C GLY A 282 15.38 -22.73 -26.70
N SER A 283 14.64 -23.51 -27.48
CA SER A 283 14.80 -24.95 -27.61
C SER A 283 16.28 -25.30 -27.79
N TYR A 284 16.74 -26.25 -26.98
CA TYR A 284 17.97 -26.99 -27.22
C TYR A 284 17.80 -27.79 -28.52
N SER A 285 18.15 -27.20 -29.66
CA SER A 285 18.46 -27.96 -30.86
C SER A 285 19.97 -28.11 -30.90
N GLY A 286 20.44 -29.31 -30.58
CA GLY A 286 21.83 -29.70 -30.79
C GLY A 286 22.21 -29.54 -32.25
N ALA A 287 23.26 -28.76 -32.50
CA ALA A 287 23.97 -28.75 -33.76
C ALA A 287 25.46 -28.84 -33.45
N ILE A 288 25.98 -30.06 -33.60
CA ILE A 288 27.40 -30.34 -33.74
C ILE A 288 27.85 -29.75 -35.08
N GLY A 289 28.91 -28.94 -35.08
CA GLY A 289 29.74 -28.74 -36.27
C GLY A 289 30.24 -27.31 -36.50
N GLY A 290 31.56 -27.17 -36.64
CA GLY A 290 32.16 -26.18 -37.53
C GLY A 290 33.02 -25.11 -36.88
N ALA A 291 34.34 -25.32 -36.91
CA ALA A 291 35.37 -24.34 -36.56
C ALA A 291 35.61 -23.31 -37.67
N GLY A 292 36.16 -22.14 -37.27
CA GLY A 292 36.78 -21.11 -38.11
C GLY A 292 35.97 -19.80 -38.13
N GLY A 293 36.50 -18.59 -37.96
CA GLY A 293 37.85 -18.07 -37.76
C GLY A 293 37.83 -16.57 -38.09
N GLY A 294 38.40 -15.72 -37.21
CA GLY A 294 39.02 -14.43 -37.54
C GLY A 294 38.15 -13.19 -37.83
N GLY A 295 38.50 -12.06 -37.19
CA GLY A 295 38.26 -10.71 -37.74
C GLY A 295 37.77 -9.68 -36.71
N GLY A 296 38.63 -8.72 -36.33
CA GLY A 296 38.41 -7.79 -35.22
C GLY A 296 37.57 -6.55 -35.55
N GLY A 297 37.19 -5.84 -34.48
CA GLY A 297 36.51 -4.55 -34.55
C GLY A 297 36.33 -3.97 -33.14
N ALA A 298 37.08 -2.92 -32.84
CA ALA A 298 37.25 -2.33 -31.51
C ALA A 298 35.97 -1.66 -30.95
N GLY A 299 35.73 -1.83 -29.65
CA GLY A 299 34.73 -1.08 -28.88
C GLY A 299 35.22 -0.86 -27.44
N MET A 300 35.55 0.39 -27.12
CA MET A 300 35.71 0.92 -25.75
C MET A 300 34.38 0.68 -24.99
N GLY A 301 34.29 0.25 -23.73
CA GLY A 301 35.19 0.36 -22.59
C GLY A 301 34.54 1.24 -21.51
N LEU A 302 33.49 0.76 -20.83
CA LEU A 302 32.96 1.37 -19.58
C LEU A 302 32.61 0.27 -18.58
N GLY A 303 33.23 0.37 -17.40
CA GLY A 303 33.39 -0.67 -16.40
C GLY A 303 32.17 -0.95 -15.54
N ALA A 304 32.03 -2.22 -15.21
CA ALA A 304 31.15 -2.76 -14.18
C ALA A 304 31.83 -2.63 -12.80
N SER A 305 31.06 -2.20 -11.80
CA SER A 305 31.41 -2.40 -10.38
C SER A 305 30.50 -3.45 -9.77
N ALA A 306 31.15 -4.37 -9.09
CA ALA A 306 30.70 -5.70 -8.74
C ALA A 306 29.68 -5.75 -7.59
N SER A 307 28.66 -6.61 -7.75
CA SER A 307 27.88 -7.16 -6.65
C SER A 307 28.59 -8.39 -6.08
N GLY A 308 29.02 -8.31 -4.82
CA GLY A 308 29.55 -9.45 -4.07
C GLY A 308 28.42 -10.35 -3.56
N ARG A 309 28.26 -11.50 -4.20
CA ARG A 309 27.66 -12.71 -3.60
C ARG A 309 28.77 -13.45 -2.84
N VAL A 310 28.50 -13.85 -1.59
CA VAL A 310 29.23 -14.95 -0.95
C VAL A 310 28.22 -15.89 -0.32
N GLY A 311 28.21 -17.13 -0.81
CA GLY A 311 27.50 -18.26 -0.24
C GLY A 311 28.29 -18.91 0.91
N GLY A 312 27.59 -19.67 1.74
CA GLY A 312 28.17 -20.34 2.90
C GLY A 312 28.86 -21.68 2.57
N SER A 313 29.75 -22.09 3.48
CA SER A 313 29.99 -23.49 3.84
C SER A 313 30.48 -23.56 5.29
N GLY A 314 29.96 -24.51 6.06
CA GLY A 314 30.09 -24.58 7.51
C GLY A 314 31.43 -25.09 8.06
N GLY A 315 31.58 -24.89 9.38
CA GLY A 315 32.63 -25.48 10.21
C GLY A 315 32.26 -25.28 11.68
N ARG A 316 32.03 -26.39 12.39
CA ARG A 316 31.59 -26.46 13.79
C ARG A 316 32.66 -25.93 14.76
N ARG A 317 32.26 -25.15 15.78
CA ARG A 317 32.79 -25.30 17.15
C ARG A 317 31.89 -24.59 18.18
N ALA A 318 31.55 -25.32 19.24
CA ALA A 318 30.75 -24.88 20.38
C ALA A 318 31.61 -24.11 21.39
N VAL A 319 31.06 -23.04 22.00
CA VAL A 319 31.40 -22.57 23.35
C VAL A 319 30.15 -21.87 23.94
N GLU A 320 29.83 -22.21 25.18
CA GLU A 320 28.70 -21.78 26.03
C GLU A 320 28.69 -20.28 26.42
N PRO A 321 27.56 -19.74 26.96
CA PRO A 321 27.43 -18.34 27.35
C PRO A 321 27.81 -18.09 28.83
N ALA A 322 28.51 -16.98 29.09
CA ALA A 322 28.82 -16.52 30.45
C ALA A 322 27.97 -15.29 30.84
N SER A 323 27.05 -15.54 31.76
CA SER A 323 26.75 -14.85 33.03
C SER A 323 27.11 -13.37 33.24
N SER A 324 26.11 -12.65 33.78
CA SER A 324 26.15 -11.37 34.50
C SER A 324 27.26 -11.26 35.56
N PRO A 325 27.54 -10.03 36.05
CA PRO A 325 27.37 -9.84 37.49
C PRO A 325 26.73 -8.49 37.89
N LEU A 326 25.89 -8.58 38.92
CA LEU A 326 25.58 -7.52 39.88
C LEU A 326 26.75 -7.37 40.86
N GLY A 327 27.04 -6.14 41.30
CA GLY A 327 28.00 -5.87 42.36
C GLY A 327 27.86 -4.46 42.92
N ASN A 328 27.07 -4.33 43.99
CA ASN A 328 26.97 -3.14 44.84
C ASN A 328 28.33 -2.81 45.49
N SER A 329 28.64 -1.51 45.62
CA SER A 329 29.27 -0.99 46.84
C SER A 329 28.94 0.49 47.05
N LYS A 330 28.56 0.77 48.30
CA LYS A 330 28.13 2.04 48.89
C LYS A 330 29.20 2.41 49.91
N LEU A 331 29.70 3.64 49.89
CA LEU A 331 30.45 4.42 50.90
C LEU A 331 30.80 5.76 50.20
N GLY A 332 30.60 6.99 50.69
CA GLY A 332 30.17 7.54 51.96
C GLY A 332 30.89 8.91 52.16
N GLY A 333 30.12 10.00 52.34
CA GLY A 333 30.52 11.29 52.94
C GLY A 333 31.27 12.30 52.05
N GLY A 334 31.02 13.61 52.07
CA GLY A 334 30.11 14.46 52.86
C GLY A 334 30.40 15.96 52.66
N GLY A 335 29.40 16.81 52.98
CA GLY A 335 29.51 18.26 53.28
C GLY A 335 29.32 19.23 52.11
N GLY A 336 28.46 20.26 52.14
CA GLY A 336 27.56 20.80 53.16
C GLY A 336 27.13 22.26 52.81
N GLY A 337 25.92 22.66 53.28
CA GLY A 337 25.40 24.05 53.38
C GLY A 337 24.56 24.52 52.19
N GLY A 338 23.23 24.76 52.24
CA GLY A 338 22.40 25.50 53.23
C GLY A 338 22.51 27.00 52.89
N VAL A 339 21.51 27.86 52.68
CA VAL A 339 20.16 28.17 53.25
C VAL A 339 19.67 29.39 52.44
N GLY A 340 18.41 29.82 52.31
CA GLY A 340 17.13 29.52 52.92
C GLY A 340 16.05 30.43 52.30
N ALA A 341 14.78 30.07 52.51
CA ALA A 341 13.62 30.92 52.27
C ALA A 341 13.55 32.08 53.28
N PRO A 342 12.72 33.10 53.02
CA PRO A 342 11.55 33.22 53.91
C PRO A 342 10.24 33.72 53.25
N ASP A 343 9.16 33.37 53.94
CA ASP A 343 7.78 33.81 53.81
C ASP A 343 7.53 35.31 54.09
N THR A 344 6.30 35.73 53.76
CA THR A 344 5.40 36.70 54.45
C THR A 344 5.00 37.97 53.68
N MET A 345 3.67 38.16 53.59
CA MET A 345 2.94 39.37 53.18
C MET A 345 3.05 40.48 54.24
N PRO A 346 2.56 41.72 53.99
CA PRO A 346 1.19 42.04 54.42
C PRO A 346 0.35 43.02 53.54
N ARG A 347 -0.95 43.00 53.87
CA ARG A 347 -2.16 43.75 53.46
C ARG A 347 -2.12 45.28 53.42
N GLY A 348 -3.10 45.84 52.65
CA GLY A 348 -3.95 47.00 53.01
C GLY A 348 -4.14 47.99 51.84
N GLY A 349 -5.32 48.49 51.43
CA GLY A 349 -6.73 48.40 51.84
C GLY A 349 -7.62 48.89 50.65
N GLY A 350 -8.87 48.43 50.48
CA GLY A 350 -10.12 49.08 50.96
C GLY A 350 -10.53 50.25 50.06
N ILE A 351 -11.67 50.30 49.35
CA ILE A 351 -13.07 50.57 49.78
C ILE A 351 -13.90 50.53 48.45
N GLY A 352 -15.15 50.07 48.28
CA GLY A 352 -16.22 49.53 49.12
C GLY A 352 -17.38 49.00 48.23
N GLY A 353 -18.21 48.10 48.77
CA GLY A 353 -19.54 47.73 48.23
C GLY A 353 -20.63 48.73 48.67
N PRO A 354 -21.96 48.46 48.58
CA PRO A 354 -22.68 47.16 48.60
C PRO A 354 -23.55 46.93 47.33
N ASP A 355 -23.85 45.70 46.90
CA ASP A 355 -24.84 44.71 47.38
C ASP A 355 -26.32 45.13 47.25
N MET A 356 -27.08 44.44 46.37
CA MET A 356 -28.40 43.85 46.68
C MET A 356 -29.07 43.10 45.52
N SER A 357 -29.32 41.82 45.78
CA SER A 357 -30.49 40.96 45.48
C SER A 357 -30.80 40.40 44.08
N ASP A 358 -30.88 39.06 44.12
CA ASP A 358 -31.53 38.05 43.27
C ASP A 358 -33.00 38.33 42.93
N ASP A 359 -33.46 37.89 41.74
CA ASP A 359 -34.60 36.97 41.52
C ASP A 359 -35.19 37.05 40.09
N GLY A 360 -35.46 35.89 39.50
CA GLY A 360 -36.71 35.66 38.76
C GLY A 360 -36.74 35.66 37.22
N SER A 361 -36.64 34.45 36.64
CA SER A 361 -37.56 33.84 35.65
C SER A 361 -38.06 34.55 34.36
N SER A 362 -37.85 33.83 33.24
CA SER A 362 -38.81 33.53 32.14
C SER A 362 -39.13 34.53 31.01
N SER A 363 -38.91 34.01 29.78
CA SER A 363 -39.74 34.08 28.55
C SER A 363 -39.94 35.37 27.72
N HIS A 364 -39.67 35.18 26.42
CA HIS A 364 -40.32 35.73 25.21
C HIS A 364 -40.44 37.26 24.98
N GLY A 365 -39.86 37.71 23.86
CA GLY A 365 -39.80 39.12 23.41
C GLY A 365 -41.04 39.66 22.69
N PRO A 366 -40.96 40.87 22.11
CA PRO A 366 -41.71 41.27 20.89
C PRO A 366 -40.84 42.11 19.90
N VAL A 367 -41.05 42.15 18.58
CA VAL A 367 -42.15 42.69 17.73
C VAL A 367 -42.30 44.23 17.74
N ALA A 368 -42.08 44.85 16.56
CA ALA A 368 -42.87 45.90 15.86
C ALA A 368 -42.05 46.36 14.63
N GLY A 369 -42.50 46.57 13.38
CA GLY A 369 -43.78 46.82 12.69
C GLY A 369 -43.43 47.82 11.55
N ALA A 370 -44.10 48.03 10.42
CA ALA A 370 -45.24 47.47 9.69
C ALA A 370 -45.22 48.12 8.26
N GLY A 371 -45.91 47.54 7.26
CA GLY A 371 -46.22 48.27 6.01
C GLY A 371 -46.52 47.42 4.76
N HIS A 372 -47.73 46.86 4.68
CA HIS A 372 -48.42 46.39 3.45
C HIS A 372 -49.12 47.58 2.72
N PRO A 373 -49.89 47.47 1.60
CA PRO A 373 -50.55 46.28 1.01
C PRO A 373 -50.65 46.19 -0.54
N TYR A 374 -51.12 45.03 -1.01
CA TYR A 374 -52.21 44.79 -1.99
C TYR A 374 -51.94 43.65 -2.99
N SER A 375 -52.89 42.70 -3.01
CA SER A 375 -53.18 41.66 -4.00
C SER A 375 -54.65 41.88 -4.44
N PRO A 376 -55.17 41.33 -5.56
CA PRO A 376 -55.73 39.96 -5.51
C PRO A 376 -55.87 39.16 -6.84
N GLY A 377 -56.06 37.83 -6.70
CA GLY A 377 -56.86 36.93 -7.56
C GLY A 377 -56.15 36.29 -8.79
N GLY A 378 -56.34 35.03 -9.21
CA GLY A 378 -57.19 33.90 -8.79
C GLY A 378 -57.25 32.84 -9.93
N SER A 379 -57.34 31.55 -9.56
CA SER A 379 -57.90 30.37 -10.29
C SER A 379 -57.28 29.75 -11.59
N LYS A 380 -57.25 28.41 -11.58
CA LYS A 380 -56.97 27.38 -12.65
C LYS A 380 -58.10 27.36 -13.73
N PRO A 381 -58.05 26.67 -14.94
CA PRO A 381 -57.79 25.23 -15.16
C PRO A 381 -57.21 24.78 -16.55
N SER A 382 -57.30 23.46 -16.80
CA SER A 382 -56.74 22.53 -17.81
C SER A 382 -57.05 22.73 -19.33
N ARG A 383 -56.33 21.92 -20.15
CA ARG A 383 -56.61 21.34 -21.52
C ARG A 383 -55.97 21.96 -22.78
N LEU A 384 -55.08 21.17 -23.42
CA LEU A 384 -55.23 20.50 -24.75
C LEU A 384 -55.71 21.31 -25.98
N LEU A 385 -54.84 21.46 -27.02
CA LEU A 385 -54.96 20.90 -28.40
C LEU A 385 -54.21 21.71 -29.50
N HIS A 386 -53.56 20.95 -30.40
CA HIS A 386 -53.37 21.09 -31.87
C HIS A 386 -52.84 22.36 -32.56
N PHE A 387 -51.79 22.17 -33.38
CA PHE A 387 -51.75 22.27 -34.87
C PHE A 387 -50.30 21.89 -35.32
N ALA A 388 -49.99 20.75 -35.96
CA ALA A 388 -50.09 20.39 -37.40
C ALA A 388 -49.35 21.38 -38.34
N SER A 389 -48.57 21.04 -39.39
CA SER A 389 -48.08 19.82 -40.06
C SER A 389 -47.16 20.24 -41.24
N ARG A 390 -46.24 19.36 -41.70
CA ARG A 390 -45.79 19.12 -43.12
C ARG A 390 -44.70 18.01 -43.09
N LEU A 391 -45.00 16.72 -43.31
CA LEU A 391 -45.05 15.93 -44.59
C LEU A 391 -43.76 15.95 -45.41
N GLY A 392 -43.16 14.83 -45.88
CA GLY A 392 -43.51 13.39 -45.92
C GLY A 392 -42.23 12.53 -46.11
N GLY A 393 -42.20 11.21 -46.33
CA GLY A 393 -43.17 10.15 -46.58
C GLY A 393 -42.42 8.82 -46.87
N ASN A 394 -43.14 7.69 -46.88
CA ASN A 394 -42.77 6.28 -47.09
C ASN A 394 -42.07 5.54 -45.93
N GLY A 395 -42.55 4.42 -45.38
CA GLY A 395 -43.67 3.54 -45.71
C GLY A 395 -43.22 2.07 -45.64
N ASN A 396 -43.56 1.35 -44.55
CA ASN A 396 -44.18 0.01 -44.56
C ASN A 396 -44.04 -0.76 -43.22
N ASN A 397 -45.23 -1.13 -42.73
CA ASN A 397 -45.64 -2.37 -42.05
C ASN A 397 -45.16 -2.77 -40.65
N ALA A 398 -46.19 -2.78 -39.78
CA ALA A 398 -46.59 -3.88 -38.89
C ALA A 398 -45.84 -4.06 -37.56
N ARG A 399 -46.54 -3.64 -36.50
CA ARG A 399 -46.32 -4.06 -35.11
C ARG A 399 -47.45 -5.02 -34.71
N PRO A 400 -47.17 -6.05 -33.91
CA PRO A 400 -48.02 -6.32 -32.74
C PRO A 400 -47.22 -6.26 -31.43
N GLY A 401 -47.98 -6.10 -30.34
CA GLY A 401 -47.53 -5.69 -29.01
C GLY A 401 -46.74 -6.71 -28.16
N PRO A 402 -46.50 -6.38 -26.88
CA PRO A 402 -45.33 -6.84 -26.12
C PRO A 402 -45.62 -8.00 -25.17
N SER A 403 -44.60 -8.82 -24.91
CA SER A 403 -44.48 -9.66 -23.71
C SER A 403 -42.99 -9.83 -23.34
N PRO A 404 -42.67 -10.03 -22.05
CA PRO A 404 -41.38 -9.64 -21.47
C PRO A 404 -40.35 -10.76 -21.60
N ALA A 405 -39.26 -10.51 -22.33
CA ALA A 405 -38.13 -11.43 -22.40
C ALA A 405 -37.11 -11.11 -21.29
N ALA A 406 -37.01 -12.04 -20.34
CA ALA A 406 -35.88 -12.16 -19.43
C ALA A 406 -34.60 -12.42 -20.24
N ALA A 407 -33.63 -11.52 -20.13
CA ALA A 407 -32.32 -11.70 -20.74
C ALA A 407 -31.51 -12.71 -19.89
N SER A 408 -31.43 -13.94 -20.38
CA SER A 408 -30.47 -14.95 -19.95
C SER A 408 -29.15 -14.71 -20.68
N ASP A 409 -28.11 -14.44 -19.91
CA ASP A 409 -26.75 -14.18 -20.39
C ASP A 409 -26.02 -15.53 -20.46
N SER A 410 -26.07 -16.19 -21.62
CA SER A 410 -25.28 -17.41 -21.90
C SER A 410 -23.99 -17.03 -22.65
N PRO A 411 -22.84 -17.66 -22.33
CA PRO A 411 -21.57 -17.36 -23.00
C PRO A 411 -21.56 -17.92 -24.44
N PRO A 412 -20.84 -17.29 -25.39
CA PRO A 412 -20.76 -17.78 -26.76
C PRO A 412 -19.91 -19.08 -26.84
N PRO A 413 -20.14 -19.91 -27.87
CA PRO A 413 -19.50 -21.22 -27.99
C PRO A 413 -18.00 -21.11 -28.31
N SER A 414 -17.23 -22.01 -27.72
CA SER A 414 -15.80 -22.20 -27.89
C SER A 414 -15.45 -22.59 -29.33
N SER A 415 -14.83 -21.66 -30.06
CA SER A 415 -14.08 -21.97 -31.28
C SER A 415 -12.59 -22.03 -30.93
N GLY A 416 -12.01 -23.21 -31.12
CA GLY A 416 -10.58 -23.46 -30.95
C GLY A 416 -9.77 -22.68 -31.97
N GLY A 417 -9.23 -21.55 -31.56
CA GLY A 417 -8.18 -20.82 -32.25
C GLY A 417 -7.12 -20.44 -31.21
N SER A 418 -5.89 -20.94 -31.40
CA SER A 418 -4.73 -20.55 -30.59
C SER A 418 -4.41 -19.07 -30.88
N SER A 419 -5.13 -18.17 -30.21
CA SER A 419 -4.81 -16.75 -30.17
C SER A 419 -3.61 -16.58 -29.25
N SER A 420 -2.44 -16.31 -29.84
CA SER A 420 -1.27 -15.90 -29.08
C SER A 420 -1.58 -14.56 -28.40
N TYR A 421 -2.04 -14.59 -27.14
CA TYR A 421 -2.19 -13.40 -26.33
C TYR A 421 -0.83 -12.71 -26.21
N SER A 422 -0.64 -11.62 -26.95
CA SER A 422 0.48 -10.70 -26.73
C SER A 422 0.37 -10.17 -25.31
N HIS A 423 1.40 -10.37 -24.47
CA HIS A 423 1.40 -9.86 -23.10
C HIS A 423 1.08 -8.35 -23.11
N PRO A 424 -0.02 -7.91 -22.49
CA PRO A 424 -0.24 -6.49 -22.30
C PRO A 424 0.85 -5.98 -21.35
N GLY A 425 1.62 -4.99 -21.80
CA GLY A 425 2.66 -4.36 -20.97
C GLY A 425 2.07 -3.73 -19.70
N ILE A 426 2.92 -3.18 -18.82
CA ILE A 426 2.44 -2.54 -17.59
C ILE A 426 1.71 -1.23 -17.89
N THR A 427 0.70 -0.90 -17.07
CA THR A 427 0.01 0.40 -17.14
C THR A 427 0.98 1.58 -17.08
N SER A 428 0.85 2.50 -18.04
CA SER A 428 1.67 3.71 -18.10
C SER A 428 1.47 4.61 -16.87
N SER A 429 0.30 4.59 -16.23
CA SER A 429 0.02 5.31 -15.00
C SER A 429 0.95 4.92 -13.85
N LEU A 430 1.21 3.62 -13.69
CA LEU A 430 2.10 3.10 -12.65
C LEU A 430 3.55 3.51 -12.92
N LEU A 431 4.04 3.29 -14.14
CA LEU A 431 5.41 3.65 -14.53
C LEU A 431 5.65 5.17 -14.42
N ASN A 432 4.67 5.97 -14.82
CA ASN A 432 4.74 7.42 -14.68
C ASN A 432 4.80 7.80 -13.20
N TYR A 433 3.93 7.25 -12.35
CA TYR A 433 3.96 7.52 -10.91
C TYR A 433 5.32 7.20 -10.28
N LEU A 434 5.84 5.99 -10.51
CA LEU A 434 7.13 5.56 -9.96
C LEU A 434 8.25 6.51 -10.38
N SER A 435 8.32 6.78 -11.68
CA SER A 435 9.41 7.55 -12.23
C SER A 435 9.34 9.05 -11.92
N THR A 436 8.14 9.63 -11.75
CA THR A 436 7.99 11.00 -11.28
C THR A 436 8.35 11.12 -9.80
N ASN A 437 7.92 10.19 -8.95
CA ASN A 437 8.22 10.23 -7.53
C ASN A 437 9.71 9.95 -7.25
N ALA A 438 10.38 9.13 -8.07
CA ALA A 438 11.83 8.97 -8.01
C ALA A 438 12.56 10.30 -8.24
N LEU A 439 12.16 11.07 -9.27
CA LEU A 439 12.73 12.40 -9.53
C LEU A 439 12.48 13.38 -8.38
N PHE A 440 11.26 13.44 -7.86
CA PHE A 440 10.93 14.30 -6.72
C PHE A 440 11.74 13.94 -5.47
N ALA A 441 11.81 12.65 -5.13
CA ALA A 441 12.59 12.18 -3.98
C ALA A 441 14.09 12.52 -4.15
N ARG A 442 14.64 12.40 -5.37
CA ARG A 442 16.02 12.78 -5.66
C ARG A 442 16.27 14.27 -5.50
N ALA A 443 15.39 15.10 -6.06
CA ALA A 443 15.50 16.56 -5.93
C ALA A 443 15.40 17.00 -4.47
N GLN A 444 14.48 16.43 -3.70
CA GLN A 444 14.34 16.68 -2.26
C GLN A 444 15.59 16.25 -1.50
N ALA A 445 16.18 15.09 -1.82
CA ALA A 445 17.44 14.65 -1.24
C ALA A 445 18.59 15.63 -1.51
N TYR A 446 18.75 16.06 -2.77
CA TYR A 446 19.78 17.02 -3.16
C TYR A 446 19.61 18.38 -2.49
N ARG A 447 18.37 18.87 -2.37
CA ARG A 447 18.10 20.07 -1.58
C ARG A 447 18.59 19.90 -0.14
N TRP A 448 18.23 18.82 0.52
CA TRP A 448 18.63 18.60 1.92
C TRP A 448 20.14 18.40 2.09
N LEU A 449 20.85 17.80 1.13
CA LEU A 449 22.33 17.78 1.11
C LEU A 449 22.91 19.19 0.96
N GLY A 450 22.32 20.02 0.10
CA GLY A 450 22.70 21.43 -0.05
C GLY A 450 22.51 22.21 1.25
N VAL A 451 21.35 22.06 1.91
CA VAL A 451 21.07 22.70 3.20
C VAL A 451 22.01 22.18 4.30
N ASP A 452 22.31 20.87 4.33
CA ASP A 452 23.25 20.28 5.29
C ASP A 452 24.64 20.90 5.18
N THR A 453 25.17 20.97 3.95
CA THR A 453 26.49 21.54 3.68
C THR A 453 26.55 23.05 3.91
N GLY A 454 25.47 23.78 3.61
CA GLY A 454 25.38 25.22 3.86
C GLY A 454 25.29 25.56 5.36
N GLU A 455 24.35 24.94 6.09
CA GLU A 455 24.10 25.26 7.49
C GLU A 455 25.17 24.70 8.44
N GLN A 456 25.65 23.46 8.25
CA GLN A 456 26.56 22.82 9.19
C GLN A 456 28.04 23.02 8.85
N ARG A 457 28.38 23.09 7.57
CA ARG A 457 29.79 23.19 7.12
C ARG A 457 30.16 24.59 6.63
N SER A 458 29.18 25.48 6.47
CA SER A 458 29.35 26.80 5.84
C SER A 458 30.04 26.71 4.47
N ALA A 459 29.90 25.57 3.80
CA ALA A 459 30.53 25.27 2.51
C ALA A 459 29.57 25.66 1.37
N PHE A 460 29.31 26.97 1.24
CA PHE A 460 28.26 27.49 0.36
C PHE A 460 28.49 27.16 -1.13
N GLY A 461 29.73 26.98 -1.58
CA GLY A 461 30.03 26.52 -2.94
C GLY A 461 29.51 25.11 -3.23
N GLU A 462 29.74 24.16 -2.30
CA GLU A 462 29.19 22.80 -2.38
C GLU A 462 27.66 22.81 -2.24
N ALA A 463 27.13 23.63 -1.34
CA ALA A 463 25.69 23.77 -1.14
C ALA A 463 24.97 24.23 -2.42
N LEU A 464 25.52 25.24 -3.10
CA LEU A 464 24.99 25.74 -4.37
C LEU A 464 25.07 24.69 -5.48
N ALA A 465 26.11 23.86 -5.50
CA ALA A 465 26.23 22.78 -6.48
C ALA A 465 25.15 21.69 -6.26
N TYR A 466 24.86 21.31 -5.00
CA TYR A 466 23.76 20.40 -4.69
C TYR A 466 22.38 20.99 -5.02
N LEU A 467 22.16 22.28 -4.74
CA LEU A 467 20.91 22.96 -5.10
C LEU A 467 20.74 23.07 -6.61
N ALA A 468 21.82 23.26 -7.37
CA ALA A 468 21.79 23.21 -8.83
C ALA A 468 21.42 21.81 -9.36
N LEU A 469 21.97 20.74 -8.76
CA LEU A 469 21.56 19.36 -9.06
C LEU A 469 20.08 19.12 -8.76
N ALA A 470 19.58 19.60 -7.61
CA ALA A 470 18.16 19.49 -7.25
C ALA A 470 17.26 20.18 -8.27
N ARG A 471 17.69 21.36 -8.74
CA ARG A 471 17.00 22.16 -9.74
C ARG A 471 16.96 21.45 -11.10
N ASP A 472 18.07 20.89 -11.57
CA ASP A 472 18.16 20.16 -12.85
C ASP A 472 17.24 18.93 -12.93
N GLU A 473 16.99 18.26 -11.80
CA GLU A 473 16.05 17.13 -11.76
C GLU A 473 14.59 17.54 -12.00
N LEU A 474 14.22 18.78 -11.65
CA LEU A 474 12.83 19.28 -11.67
C LEU A 474 12.53 20.29 -12.78
N GLU A 475 13.53 21.06 -13.22
CA GLU A 475 13.34 22.08 -14.25
C GLU A 475 12.92 21.47 -15.58
N ASP A 476 12.07 22.20 -16.29
CA ASP A 476 11.63 21.87 -17.63
C ASP A 476 12.73 22.11 -18.68
N GLY A 477 14.01 22.15 -18.32
CA GLY A 477 15.11 22.43 -19.27
C GLY A 477 14.86 23.74 -20.01
N ASP A 478 15.05 24.87 -19.34
CA ASP A 478 14.84 26.18 -19.97
C ASP A 478 16.15 27.00 -20.04
N SER A 479 16.40 27.52 -21.24
CA SER A 479 16.74 28.91 -21.51
C SER A 479 18.05 29.53 -20.95
N SER A 480 19.19 28.83 -21.06
CA SER A 480 20.52 29.50 -20.97
C SER A 480 21.42 29.38 -22.21
N SER A 481 20.92 28.87 -23.35
CA SER A 481 21.62 29.12 -24.61
C SER A 481 21.21 30.50 -25.13
N THR A 482 22.17 31.41 -25.20
CA THR A 482 22.19 32.56 -26.11
C THR A 482 21.37 32.24 -27.36
N SER A 483 20.29 32.99 -27.57
CA SER A 483 19.43 32.84 -28.74
C SER A 483 20.28 33.05 -30.00
N ASN A 484 20.72 31.96 -30.63
CA ASN A 484 21.29 32.01 -31.95
C ASN A 484 20.09 32.06 -32.92
N PRO A 485 19.89 33.14 -33.69
CA PRO A 485 18.66 33.34 -34.47
C PRO A 485 18.55 32.44 -35.71
N ASN A 486 19.53 31.57 -35.97
CA ASN A 486 19.51 30.61 -37.07
C ASN A 486 20.00 29.23 -36.59
N GLY A 487 19.07 28.39 -36.12
CA GLY A 487 19.34 26.99 -35.78
C GLY A 487 18.09 26.32 -35.23
N SER A 488 17.78 25.11 -35.69
CA SER A 488 16.57 24.36 -35.31
C SER A 488 16.37 24.29 -33.79
N ASN A 489 15.25 24.84 -33.30
CA ASN A 489 14.86 24.87 -31.88
C ASN A 489 14.46 23.48 -31.36
N ASN A 490 15.42 22.57 -31.17
CA ASN A 490 15.18 21.36 -30.39
C ASN A 490 15.49 21.66 -28.92
N LYS A 491 14.62 22.45 -28.26
CA LYS A 491 14.69 22.67 -26.81
C LYS A 491 14.59 21.30 -26.13
N GLN A 492 15.69 20.78 -25.59
CA GLN A 492 15.68 19.56 -24.80
C GLN A 492 14.88 19.83 -23.51
N LYS A 493 13.61 19.42 -23.53
CA LYS A 493 12.75 19.41 -22.34
C LYS A 493 13.47 18.70 -21.19
N GLY A 494 13.39 19.28 -20.00
CA GLY A 494 13.92 18.68 -18.78
C GLY A 494 13.35 17.29 -18.48
N LYS A 495 13.99 16.55 -17.56
CA LYS A 495 13.63 15.14 -17.25
C LYS A 495 12.15 15.03 -16.82
N LEU A 496 11.68 15.93 -15.97
CA LEU A 496 10.29 15.98 -15.53
C LEU A 496 9.32 16.42 -16.64
N ALA A 497 9.66 17.48 -17.40
CA ALA A 497 8.88 17.94 -18.56
C ALA A 497 8.62 16.83 -19.58
N ARG A 498 9.63 16.00 -19.87
CA ARG A 498 9.52 14.86 -20.79
C ARG A 498 8.50 13.85 -20.28
N LYS A 499 8.63 13.40 -19.03
CA LYS A 499 7.69 12.47 -18.40
C LYS A 499 6.26 13.03 -18.35
N LEU A 500 6.13 14.32 -18.08
CA LEU A 500 4.84 15.00 -18.04
C LEU A 500 4.23 15.21 -19.43
N ALA A 501 5.04 15.21 -20.49
CA ALA A 501 4.58 15.21 -21.87
C ALA A 501 4.17 13.80 -22.32
N ASP A 502 4.83 12.74 -21.84
CA ASP A 502 4.44 11.35 -22.13
C ASP A 502 3.05 11.02 -21.56
N LEU A 503 2.65 11.68 -20.46
CA LEU A 503 1.27 11.63 -19.94
C LEU A 503 0.22 12.20 -20.91
N SER A 504 0.61 13.00 -21.91
CA SER A 504 -0.29 13.65 -22.89
C SER A 504 -0.41 12.92 -24.23
N SER A 505 0.51 12.02 -24.57
CA SER A 505 0.50 11.26 -25.82
C SER A 505 -0.33 9.97 -25.75
N SER A 506 -0.83 9.59 -24.57
CA SER A 506 -1.80 8.50 -24.41
C SER A 506 -3.15 8.93 -24.99
N SER A 507 -3.66 8.20 -26.00
CA SER A 507 -4.80 8.55 -26.86
C SER A 507 -6.16 8.74 -26.16
N SER A 508 -6.21 8.54 -24.84
CA SER A 508 -7.33 8.86 -23.98
C SER A 508 -6.96 10.06 -23.11
N SER A 509 -7.19 11.27 -23.62
CA SER A 509 -7.10 12.51 -22.84
C SER A 509 -8.26 12.57 -21.84
N SER A 510 -8.25 11.67 -20.88
CA SER A 510 -9.16 11.69 -19.73
C SER A 510 -8.91 12.95 -18.91
N ASN A 511 -9.98 13.60 -18.42
CA ASN A 511 -9.88 14.76 -17.51
C ASN A 511 -8.94 14.49 -16.31
N ARG A 512 -8.87 13.22 -15.88
CA ARG A 512 -7.99 12.74 -14.82
C ARG A 512 -6.50 12.89 -15.13
N ASN A 513 -6.08 12.62 -16.37
CA ASN A 513 -4.67 12.82 -16.78
C ASN A 513 -4.29 14.31 -16.78
N LYS A 514 -5.23 15.18 -17.17
CA LYS A 514 -5.04 16.64 -17.14
C LYS A 514 -4.93 17.16 -15.70
N GLU A 515 -5.77 16.66 -14.80
CA GLU A 515 -5.74 17.00 -13.38
C GLU A 515 -4.42 16.54 -12.72
N LEU A 516 -4.04 15.27 -12.92
CA LEU A 516 -2.77 14.72 -12.44
C LEU A 516 -1.58 15.54 -12.92
N ARG A 517 -1.56 15.90 -14.20
CA ARG A 517 -0.51 16.76 -14.77
C ARG A 517 -0.46 18.13 -14.10
N THR A 518 -1.62 18.73 -13.82
CA THR A 518 -1.72 20.04 -13.16
C THR A 518 -1.21 19.95 -11.72
N ALA A 519 -1.57 18.89 -11.00
CA ALA A 519 -1.10 18.62 -9.64
C ALA A 519 0.42 18.41 -9.59
N LEU A 520 0.99 17.61 -10.50
CA LEU A 520 2.44 17.37 -10.58
C LEU A 520 3.21 18.65 -10.91
N LYS A 521 2.69 19.52 -11.79
CA LYS A 521 3.29 20.84 -12.05
C LYS A 521 3.24 21.74 -10.84
N ALA A 522 2.10 21.77 -10.14
CA ALA A 522 1.97 22.57 -8.93
C ALA A 522 2.98 22.11 -7.86
N GLN A 523 3.15 20.80 -7.71
CA GLN A 523 4.15 20.22 -6.80
C GLN A 523 5.58 20.60 -7.22
N SER A 524 5.94 20.45 -8.50
CA SER A 524 7.25 20.87 -9.01
C SER A 524 7.54 22.35 -8.78
N ASN A 525 6.57 23.23 -9.05
CA ASN A 525 6.72 24.66 -8.84
C ASN A 525 6.95 25.01 -7.35
N LEU A 526 6.32 24.29 -6.43
CA LEU A 526 6.55 24.49 -4.99
C LEU A 526 7.97 24.09 -4.57
N GLU A 527 8.46 22.95 -5.06
CA GLU A 527 9.83 22.48 -4.81
C GLU A 527 10.87 23.41 -5.43
N LEU A 528 10.65 23.87 -6.66
CA LEU A 528 11.55 24.83 -7.34
C LEU A 528 11.62 26.18 -6.64
N ARG A 529 10.49 26.69 -6.12
CA ARG A 529 10.46 27.93 -5.32
C ARG A 529 11.30 27.82 -4.05
N ASP A 530 11.23 26.67 -3.40
CA ASP A 530 11.98 26.37 -2.20
C ASP A 530 13.48 26.26 -2.50
N ILE A 531 13.87 25.52 -3.54
CA ILE A 531 15.26 25.45 -4.04
C ILE A 531 15.79 26.85 -4.40
N ALA A 532 14.99 27.67 -5.07
CA ALA A 532 15.36 29.04 -5.45
C ALA A 532 15.58 29.95 -4.23
N HIS A 533 14.77 29.78 -3.17
CA HIS A 533 14.90 30.53 -1.93
C HIS A 533 16.24 30.24 -1.22
N TRP A 534 16.60 28.97 -1.10
CA TRP A 534 17.90 28.55 -0.57
C TRP A 534 19.07 29.01 -1.46
N THR A 535 18.93 28.85 -2.77
CA THR A 535 19.96 29.24 -3.75
C THR A 535 20.27 30.73 -3.67
N THR A 536 19.24 31.58 -3.60
CA THR A 536 19.40 33.04 -3.51
C THR A 536 20.12 33.43 -2.22
N SER A 537 19.73 32.82 -1.11
CA SER A 537 20.31 33.08 0.21
C SER A 537 21.79 32.68 0.28
N TYR A 538 22.12 31.47 -0.16
CA TYR A 538 23.51 30.97 -0.18
C TYR A 538 24.37 31.67 -1.22
N THR A 539 23.81 32.10 -2.35
CA THR A 539 24.54 32.91 -3.35
C THR A 539 24.92 34.26 -2.76
N LYS A 540 24.00 34.92 -2.05
CA LYS A 540 24.28 36.22 -1.39
C LYS A 540 25.42 36.08 -0.39
N ILE A 541 25.37 35.06 0.47
CA ILE A 541 26.42 34.81 1.47
C ILE A 541 27.74 34.44 0.77
N ASN A 542 27.71 33.58 -0.24
CA ASN A 542 28.92 33.15 -0.92
C ASN A 542 29.61 34.30 -1.65
N ASN A 543 28.83 35.19 -2.28
CA ASN A 543 29.38 36.32 -3.03
C ASN A 543 29.80 37.50 -2.15
N THR A 544 29.49 37.49 -0.86
CA THR A 544 29.83 38.60 0.05
C THR A 544 30.79 38.22 1.16
N ILE A 545 30.81 36.95 1.58
CA ILE A 545 31.55 36.48 2.76
C ILE A 545 32.58 35.41 2.39
N THR A 546 32.16 34.30 1.77
CA THR A 546 33.03 33.10 1.69
C THR A 546 33.78 32.93 0.37
N PHE A 547 33.23 33.41 -0.75
CA PHE A 547 33.82 33.34 -2.09
C PHE A 547 34.30 31.94 -2.52
N TYR A 548 33.64 30.87 -2.05
CA TYR A 548 34.00 29.51 -2.43
C TYR A 548 33.64 29.24 -3.89
N PRO A 549 34.52 28.56 -4.65
CA PRO A 549 34.19 28.12 -6.00
C PRO A 549 33.06 27.08 -5.95
N ILE A 550 32.20 27.08 -6.97
CA ILE A 550 31.13 26.09 -7.11
C ILE A 550 31.72 24.85 -7.79
N PRO A 551 31.77 23.68 -7.13
CA PRO A 551 32.32 22.47 -7.73
C PRO A 551 31.49 21.96 -8.91
N PRO A 552 32.09 21.19 -9.83
CA PRO A 552 31.34 20.57 -10.92
C PRO A 552 30.38 19.49 -10.40
N PRO A 553 29.28 19.20 -11.12
CA PRO A 553 28.27 18.21 -10.72
C PRO A 553 28.85 16.80 -10.43
N THR A 554 29.86 16.38 -11.19
CA THR A 554 30.50 15.05 -11.04
C THR A 554 31.08 14.83 -9.65
N ASP A 555 31.70 15.86 -9.09
CA ASP A 555 32.35 15.77 -7.78
C ASP A 555 31.30 15.66 -6.68
N MET A 556 30.17 16.35 -6.85
CA MET A 556 29.04 16.30 -5.92
C MET A 556 28.38 14.92 -5.94
N LEU A 557 28.20 14.32 -7.13
CA LEU A 557 27.60 12.99 -7.24
C LEU A 557 28.42 11.92 -6.51
N SER A 558 29.76 12.03 -6.50
CA SER A 558 30.65 11.10 -5.79
C SER A 558 30.55 11.18 -4.26
N LYS A 559 30.02 12.29 -3.73
CA LYS A 559 29.88 12.56 -2.29
C LYS A 559 28.50 12.21 -1.75
N ILE A 560 27.57 11.74 -2.59
CA ILE A 560 26.21 11.37 -2.17
C ILE A 560 26.29 10.16 -1.23
N PRO A 561 25.75 10.24 0.00
CA PRO A 561 25.74 9.11 0.92
C PRO A 561 24.70 8.05 0.51
N ALA A 562 24.77 6.88 1.13
CA ALA A 562 23.69 5.89 1.02
C ALA A 562 22.41 6.37 1.70
N GLY A 563 21.27 5.90 1.18
CA GLY A 563 19.96 6.09 1.79
C GLY A 563 19.86 5.47 3.19
N ARG A 564 18.88 5.93 3.97
CA ARG A 564 18.54 5.35 5.28
C ARG A 564 17.04 5.11 5.34
N ALA A 565 16.64 3.87 5.58
CA ALA A 565 15.24 3.53 5.80
C ALA A 565 14.74 4.04 7.16
N ALA A 566 13.59 4.74 7.13
CA ALA A 566 12.83 5.10 8.33
C ALA A 566 11.88 3.98 8.78
N LEU A 567 11.39 3.20 7.81
CA LEU A 567 10.42 2.13 7.99
C LEU A 567 10.89 0.89 7.24
N ALA A 568 10.47 -0.28 7.73
CA ALA A 568 10.65 -1.56 7.06
C ALA A 568 9.27 -2.11 6.66
N LEU A 569 9.25 -2.99 5.66
CA LEU A 569 8.06 -3.78 5.36
C LEU A 569 7.70 -4.65 6.58
N LYS A 570 6.40 -4.89 6.77
CA LYS A 570 5.94 -5.80 7.83
C LYS A 570 5.79 -7.19 7.24
N VAL A 571 6.70 -8.09 7.60
CA VAL A 571 6.72 -9.47 7.09
C VAL A 571 5.31 -10.07 7.19
N TYR A 572 4.80 -10.54 6.05
CA TYR A 572 3.50 -11.16 6.00
C TYR A 572 3.61 -12.62 6.44
N THR A 573 2.80 -12.98 7.42
CA THR A 573 2.59 -14.37 7.82
C THR A 573 1.20 -14.77 7.33
N PRO A 574 1.06 -15.84 6.52
CA PRO A 574 -0.24 -16.38 6.16
C PRO A 574 -1.12 -16.63 7.38
N PRO A 575 -2.43 -16.36 7.31
CA PRO A 575 -3.32 -16.69 8.41
C PRO A 575 -3.36 -18.19 8.64
N THR A 576 -3.60 -18.59 9.89
CA THR A 576 -3.82 -19.98 10.21
C THR A 576 -5.02 -20.50 9.42
N PRO A 577 -4.90 -21.64 8.73
CA PRO A 577 -6.02 -22.30 8.06
C PRO A 577 -7.22 -22.46 9.00
N ALA A 578 -8.42 -22.14 8.50
CA ALA A 578 -9.65 -22.26 9.29
C ALA A 578 -10.05 -23.72 9.58
N PHE A 579 -9.64 -24.64 8.72
CA PHE A 579 -9.86 -26.08 8.84
C PHE A 579 -8.73 -26.82 8.11
N GLY A 580 -8.72 -28.14 8.18
CA GLY A 580 -7.74 -28.95 7.45
C GLY A 580 -6.33 -28.90 8.05
N PRO A 581 -5.34 -29.39 7.29
CA PRO A 581 -3.95 -29.41 7.74
C PRO A 581 -3.44 -27.99 8.08
N GLY A 582 -2.86 -27.86 9.27
CA GLY A 582 -2.36 -26.58 9.78
C GLY A 582 -3.38 -25.74 10.55
N ALA A 583 -4.65 -26.18 10.66
CA ALA A 583 -5.62 -25.55 11.55
C ALA A 583 -5.30 -25.82 13.04
N LEU A 584 -5.78 -24.93 13.93
CA LEU A 584 -5.66 -25.12 15.37
C LEU A 584 -6.48 -26.33 15.82
N GLY A 585 -5.90 -27.20 16.65
CA GLY A 585 -6.59 -28.36 17.22
C GLY A 585 -6.18 -29.72 16.68
N GLY A 586 -5.12 -29.81 15.87
CA GLY A 586 -4.57 -31.10 15.40
C GLY A 586 -5.49 -31.76 14.37
N PHE A 587 -5.38 -31.34 13.11
CA PHE A 587 -6.14 -31.97 12.04
C PHE A 587 -5.56 -33.35 11.72
N LEU A 588 -6.40 -34.38 11.80
CA LEU A 588 -6.14 -35.73 11.31
C LEU A 588 -6.99 -35.92 10.04
N SER A 589 -6.32 -36.14 8.90
CA SER A 589 -6.98 -36.43 7.63
C SER A 589 -7.83 -37.70 7.73
N ASP A 590 -8.88 -37.80 6.93
CA ASP A 590 -9.73 -39.00 6.90
C ASP A 590 -8.94 -40.24 6.47
N GLY A 591 -7.92 -40.06 5.60
CA GLY A 591 -6.96 -41.11 5.28
C GLY A 591 -6.16 -41.57 6.50
N MET A 592 -5.67 -40.64 7.31
CA MET A 592 -4.92 -40.92 8.55
C MET A 592 -5.80 -41.62 9.59
N ARG A 593 -7.06 -41.20 9.72
CA ARG A 593 -8.06 -41.87 10.57
C ARG A 593 -8.37 -43.29 10.10
N ARG A 594 -8.53 -43.50 8.79
CA ARG A 594 -8.73 -44.83 8.19
C ARG A 594 -7.51 -45.75 8.39
N LEU A 595 -6.32 -45.18 8.48
CA LEU A 595 -5.09 -45.90 8.77
C LEU A 595 -4.85 -46.13 10.28
N GLY A 596 -5.84 -45.81 11.13
CA GLY A 596 -5.79 -46.10 12.58
C GLY A 596 -5.04 -45.06 13.41
N PHE A 597 -4.59 -43.95 12.83
CA PHE A 597 -3.92 -42.90 13.57
C PHE A 597 -4.96 -41.98 14.24
N GLY A 598 -4.86 -41.82 15.56
CA GLY A 598 -5.73 -40.95 16.36
C GLY A 598 -6.73 -41.65 17.27
N HIS A 599 -6.72 -42.98 17.35
CA HIS A 599 -7.23 -43.67 18.54
C HIS A 599 -6.22 -43.43 19.67
N ALA A 600 -6.56 -42.53 20.59
CA ALA A 600 -6.11 -42.74 21.96
C ALA A 600 -6.83 -44.00 22.45
N GLU A 601 -6.05 -44.96 22.93
CA GLU A 601 -6.54 -46.15 23.61
C GLU A 601 -7.36 -45.70 24.83
N ASP A 602 -8.69 -45.71 24.71
CA ASP A 602 -9.62 -45.75 25.84
C ASP A 602 -10.33 -47.11 25.75
N ASP A 603 -9.55 -48.20 25.86
CA ASP A 603 -10.06 -49.56 26.06
C ASP A 603 -9.69 -49.98 27.50
N ASP A 604 -10.40 -49.44 28.49
CA ASP A 604 -10.54 -50.05 29.81
C ASP A 604 -11.98 -50.60 29.91
N ASP A 605 -12.21 -51.75 29.27
CA ASP A 605 -13.35 -52.62 29.53
C ASP A 605 -13.14 -53.32 30.90
N GLU A 606 -13.68 -52.76 31.99
CA GLU A 606 -13.95 -53.53 33.21
C GLU A 606 -15.42 -53.99 33.21
N VAL A 607 -15.60 -55.26 32.85
CA VAL A 607 -16.83 -56.03 33.06
C VAL A 607 -16.77 -56.65 34.45
N GLU A 608 -17.60 -56.19 35.40
CA GLU A 608 -17.96 -56.97 36.59
C GLU A 608 -19.48 -57.14 36.72
N VAL A 609 -19.84 -58.36 37.09
CA VAL A 609 -21.18 -58.97 37.10
C VAL A 609 -21.85 -58.81 38.47
N GLU A 610 -23.19 -58.76 38.44
CA GLU A 610 -24.22 -58.61 39.48
C GLU A 610 -23.97 -59.11 40.93
N GLY A 611 -24.60 -58.41 41.89
CA GLY A 611 -25.09 -59.00 43.15
C GLY A 611 -25.69 -58.06 44.22
N GLY A 612 -27.03 -58.02 44.32
CA GLY A 612 -27.85 -57.91 45.57
C GLY A 612 -27.79 -56.69 46.52
N GLY A 613 -28.91 -55.96 46.71
CA GLY A 613 -29.09 -54.88 47.72
C GLY A 613 -29.45 -55.38 49.14
N PRO A 614 -30.19 -54.63 50.00
CA PRO A 614 -30.35 -53.17 50.18
C PRO A 614 -30.19 -52.72 51.66
N VAL A 615 -29.75 -51.48 51.98
CA VAL A 615 -30.02 -50.82 53.29
C VAL A 615 -30.00 -49.29 53.17
N GLU A 616 -30.94 -48.65 53.89
CA GLU A 616 -31.23 -47.21 54.02
C GLU A 616 -30.16 -46.38 54.76
N HIS A 617 -30.32 -45.05 54.63
CA HIS A 617 -30.28 -44.00 55.67
C HIS A 617 -29.28 -42.82 55.47
N ASP A 618 -29.90 -41.63 55.43
CA ASP A 618 -29.47 -40.27 55.79
C ASP A 618 -28.26 -39.56 55.17
N GLY A 619 -28.57 -38.36 54.65
CA GLY A 619 -28.14 -37.15 55.38
C GLY A 619 -27.15 -36.22 54.69
N ASN A 620 -27.66 -35.01 54.39
CA ASN A 620 -26.98 -33.73 54.57
C ASN A 620 -25.97 -33.23 53.50
N ALA A 621 -26.45 -32.32 52.64
CA ALA A 621 -25.68 -31.13 52.21
C ALA A 621 -25.52 -30.17 53.42
N PRO A 622 -24.55 -29.23 53.54
CA PRO A 622 -24.30 -28.12 52.58
C PRO A 622 -22.81 -27.58 52.65
N PRO A 623 -22.48 -26.29 52.41
CA PRO A 623 -22.51 -25.49 51.17
C PRO A 623 -21.13 -24.84 50.81
N GLU A 624 -21.14 -24.13 49.67
CA GLU A 624 -20.30 -23.00 49.21
C GLU A 624 -18.99 -22.60 49.94
N GLY A 625 -17.92 -22.39 49.14
CA GLY A 625 -16.70 -21.69 49.56
C GLY A 625 -15.77 -21.31 48.41
N SER A 626 -15.72 -20.03 48.11
CA SER A 626 -14.83 -19.29 47.18
C SER A 626 -13.32 -19.56 47.38
N LEU A 627 -12.54 -19.63 46.27
CA LEU A 627 -11.37 -18.76 45.99
C LEU A 627 -10.44 -19.29 44.88
N LEU A 628 -10.21 -18.40 43.91
CA LEU A 628 -8.93 -18.03 43.27
C LEU A 628 -7.87 -19.11 42.91
N GLY A 629 -7.50 -19.09 41.61
CA GLY A 629 -6.10 -19.01 41.20
C GLY A 629 -5.53 -20.26 40.52
N THR A 630 -5.25 -20.17 39.23
CA THR A 630 -3.88 -19.98 38.70
C THR A 630 -3.84 -20.29 37.21
N GLU A 631 -3.20 -19.37 36.48
CA GLU A 631 -2.90 -19.44 35.05
C GLU A 631 -2.15 -20.74 34.69
N ARG A 632 -2.61 -21.43 33.63
CA ARG A 632 -1.80 -22.44 32.95
C ARG A 632 -1.28 -21.87 31.63
N LYS A 633 0.06 -21.72 31.55
CA LYS A 633 0.83 -21.53 30.31
C LYS A 633 0.47 -22.59 29.27
N PRO A 634 0.35 -22.26 27.97
CA PRO A 634 0.33 -23.27 26.93
C PRO A 634 1.77 -23.75 26.66
N LYS A 635 2.01 -25.05 26.85
CA LYS A 635 3.22 -25.74 26.38
C LYS A 635 3.09 -26.06 24.89
N ASP A 636 4.17 -25.77 24.18
CA ASP A 636 4.68 -26.48 23.00
C ASP A 636 3.72 -26.70 21.83
N ALA A 637 3.63 -25.69 20.96
CA ALA A 637 3.19 -25.88 19.59
C ALA A 637 4.16 -26.83 18.87
N ALA A 638 3.71 -28.05 18.61
CA ALA A 638 4.43 -29.03 17.81
C ALA A 638 4.77 -28.45 16.43
N LYS A 639 6.06 -28.30 16.17
CA LYS A 639 6.63 -27.91 14.89
C LYS A 639 6.37 -29.05 13.90
N TYR A 640 5.39 -28.88 13.00
CA TYR A 640 5.18 -29.84 11.91
C TYR A 640 6.35 -29.71 10.92
N ALA A 641 7.29 -30.64 11.02
CA ALA A 641 8.31 -30.90 10.02
C ALA A 641 7.75 -31.95 9.06
N GLY A 642 7.22 -31.50 7.93
CA GLY A 642 6.68 -32.35 6.87
C GLY A 642 7.04 -31.82 5.49
N ALA A 643 8.31 -31.48 5.28
CA ALA A 643 8.86 -31.34 3.94
C ALA A 643 9.27 -32.74 3.46
N GLY A 644 8.33 -33.46 2.85
CA GLY A 644 8.57 -34.71 2.16
C GLY A 644 8.49 -34.48 0.66
N ALA A 645 9.64 -34.49 0.00
CA ALA A 645 9.76 -34.49 -1.45
C ALA A 645 9.17 -35.79 -2.02
N TYR A 646 8.24 -35.69 -2.97
CA TYR A 646 8.00 -36.72 -3.98
C TYR A 646 7.69 -36.05 -5.32
N TYR A 647 8.20 -36.68 -6.37
CA TYR A 647 8.41 -36.23 -7.75
C TYR A 647 7.20 -35.67 -8.48
#